data_AF-A0A371GQK7-F1
#
_entry.id   AF-A0A371GQK7-F1
#
_cell.length_a   1.000
_cell.length_b   1.000
_cell.length_c   1.000
_cell.angle_alpha   90.00
_cell.angle_beta   90.00
_cell.angle_gamma   90.00
#
_symmetry.space_group_name_H-M   'P 1'
#
loop_
_entity.id
_entity.type
_entity.pdbx_description
1 polymer ?
#
loop_
_entity_poly.entity_id
_entity_poly.type
_entity_poly.pdbx_seq_one_letter_code
_entity_poly.pdbx_strand_id
1 'polypeptide(L)'
;MKIHLVLVVVMKSEGSETSEFSSPLVSTGNCGVDFEENEQSEAYPIPPTLILSTLAAIFGSYVFGSAIGYSSPTQSGIMHDLHLALAQYSTFGSILTIGAMIGAIVSGGLADYAGRRAAMAISEVFCILGSLIIAFSKVAWWLYVGRLLIGCGVGLISYVVPVYVAEITPKNLRGAFTEVHQFMICCGLSLTYLTGAFLNWRILAVIGTIPCLVQLLTLPFIPDSPRWLAKVGRLKESDSALQRLRGKNADVYQEATEIRDYTEALQRQTEASIIGLFQLQYLKSLTVGVGLMILQQFGGICGFLFYTNSIFISAGFSDTIGTIAMVAVKIPMTTLGVLLMDKCGRRPLLLVSATGTCLGSFLTALSFFLKDLHKWKGISPTMALVGILVYMGSFSLGLAGIPWVIMSEIFPINVKGSAGSLVTLVNWSCSWIVSYAFNFLMSWSSKGTFLIFSSICGLTVLFVAKLVPETKGRTLEEIQASLNSSINSVTHNLKNLCGSWLCLWIIMENGTKSTEPSEFSSPLLSTESHGYGGNDGVDCEEKGQTETWSVPPILILTTLVAVSGSYVFGAAVGYSSPAQTGIMNDLNLGVAEYSLFGSILTIGAMIGAIISGRIADYAGRRAAMGFSEVFCILGWLAVAFSKVGWWLYVGRLLVGCGMGLLSYVVPVYVAEITPKNLRGGFTTVHQLMICCGVSLTYLIGAFLNWRILALIGIIPCLVQLLGLSFIPESPRWLAKSGHWERSESALQRLRGKNADVSQETTEIRDFTEALQQQTEASIIGLFQLQYLKSLTVGVGLMILQQFGGVNGIAFYASSIFISAGFSGSIGMIAMVAVQIPMTTLGVLLMDKSGRRPLLLISASGTCLGCFLAALSFFLQDLHKWKEVSPILALVGVLVYTGSFSLGMGGIPWVIMSEIFPINVKGSAGSLVTLVSWLCSWIVSYAFNFLMSWSSTGTFFIFSSICGFTILFVAKLVPETKGRTLEEVQASLNPYSTKR
;
A
#
# COMPACT_ATOMS: atom_id res chain seq x y z
N MET A 1 21.21 -7.59 -0.24
CA MET A 1 22.39 -7.24 0.62
C MET A 1 22.09 -6.17 1.66
N LYS A 2 21.38 -5.18 1.16
CA LYS A 2 21.11 -3.92 1.77
C LYS A 2 19.55 -4.03 1.94
N ILE A 3 18.99 -5.28 2.10
CA ILE A 3 17.82 -5.65 2.89
C ILE A 3 18.24 -6.65 3.99
N HIS A 4 19.45 -6.43 4.57
CA HIS A 4 19.73 -6.85 5.97
C HIS A 4 19.83 -5.72 7.07
N LEU A 5 20.62 -4.66 6.85
CA LEU A 5 21.04 -3.65 7.85
C LEU A 5 19.94 -2.71 8.43
N VAL A 6 18.81 -2.65 7.78
CA VAL A 6 17.53 -2.23 8.32
C VAL A 6 17.00 -3.22 9.33
N LEU A 7 16.46 -4.42 9.08
CA LEU A 7 16.07 -5.24 10.26
C LEU A 7 17.14 -5.21 11.39
N VAL A 8 18.43 -5.10 11.07
CA VAL A 8 19.51 -4.61 11.96
C VAL A 8 19.44 -3.19 12.64
N VAL A 9 19.50 -1.94 12.08
CA VAL A 9 19.67 -0.69 12.95
C VAL A 9 18.49 -0.50 13.94
N VAL A 10 17.32 -1.15 13.83
CA VAL A 10 16.34 -1.17 14.96
C VAL A 10 16.51 -2.29 15.93
N MET A 11 16.77 -3.51 15.49
CA MET A 11 17.31 -4.51 16.40
C MET A 11 18.48 -3.91 17.19
N LYS A 12 19.15 -2.90 16.62
CA LYS A 12 20.11 -2.02 17.30
C LYS A 12 19.52 -0.84 18.10
N SER A 13 18.50 -0.12 17.60
CA SER A 13 17.85 1.04 18.27
C SER A 13 16.89 0.66 19.41
N GLU A 14 16.55 -0.61 19.57
CA GLU A 14 15.91 -1.15 20.79
C GLU A 14 16.92 -1.78 21.73
N GLY A 15 18.07 -2.21 21.21
CA GLY A 15 19.15 -2.80 22.00
C GLY A 15 20.21 -1.82 22.52
N SER A 16 20.05 -0.49 22.36
CA SER A 16 21.10 0.49 22.70
C SER A 16 20.66 1.71 23.52
N GLU A 17 19.51 1.69 24.20
CA GLU A 17 19.10 2.76 25.14
C GLU A 17 18.68 2.21 26.52
N THR A 18 19.52 1.39 27.18
CA THR A 18 19.47 1.13 28.63
C THR A 18 20.87 1.18 29.27
N SER A 19 21.58 2.31 29.15
CA SER A 19 22.54 2.69 30.18
C SER A 19 22.68 4.20 30.31
N GLU A 20 22.23 4.67 31.48
CA GLU A 20 22.50 5.95 32.17
C GLU A 20 21.32 6.93 32.25
N PHE A 21 20.64 6.95 33.41
CA PHE A 21 20.55 8.12 34.30
C PHE A 21 19.82 7.76 35.62
N SER A 22 20.63 7.34 36.58
CA SER A 22 20.38 7.35 38.03
C SER A 22 19.69 8.62 38.59
N SER A 23 18.47 8.46 39.13
CA SER A 23 17.90 8.99 40.41
C SER A 23 17.98 10.52 40.76
N PRO A 24 17.22 11.07 41.75
CA PRO A 24 16.44 10.42 42.83
C PRO A 24 15.05 11.03 43.25
N LEU A 25 14.26 10.18 43.95
CA LEU A 25 13.39 10.45 45.13
C LEU A 25 12.45 11.68 45.20
N VAL A 26 11.13 11.44 45.27
CA VAL A 26 10.24 11.93 46.38
C VAL A 26 9.17 10.86 46.69
N SER A 27 9.39 10.15 47.79
CA SER A 27 8.43 9.38 48.59
C SER A 27 7.05 10.05 48.80
N THR A 28 5.95 9.30 48.71
CA THR A 28 5.04 8.96 49.83
C THR A 28 4.00 7.85 49.53
N GLY A 29 4.20 6.67 50.13
CA GLY A 29 3.20 6.03 51.02
C GLY A 29 2.06 5.17 50.47
N ASN A 30 2.34 3.87 50.26
CA ASN A 30 1.64 2.72 50.85
C ASN A 30 0.14 2.44 50.56
N CYS A 31 -0.15 1.39 49.76
CA CYS A 31 -0.75 0.14 50.30
C CYS A 31 -0.78 -1.01 49.26
N GLY A 32 0.17 -1.95 49.41
CA GLY A 32 0.29 -3.19 48.62
C GLY A 32 -1.00 -4.01 48.46
N VAL A 33 -1.30 -4.37 47.21
CA VAL A 33 -1.73 -5.73 46.87
C VAL A 33 -0.89 -6.16 45.67
N ASP A 34 0.17 -6.87 46.00
CA ASP A 34 0.95 -7.75 45.15
C ASP A 34 0.10 -8.45 44.08
N PHE A 35 0.14 -7.90 42.87
CA PHE A 35 0.10 -8.68 41.64
C PHE A 35 1.48 -8.56 41.03
N GLU A 36 2.31 -9.55 41.34
CA GLU A 36 3.32 -10.13 40.46
C GLU A 36 3.67 -9.30 39.21
N GLU A 37 4.58 -8.34 39.42
CA GLU A 37 5.50 -7.78 38.43
C GLU A 37 6.37 -8.91 37.79
N ASN A 38 5.75 -9.87 37.10
CA ASN A 38 6.38 -10.82 36.17
C ASN A 38 5.71 -10.69 34.79
N GLU A 39 5.86 -9.52 34.18
CA GLU A 39 6.19 -9.43 32.76
C GLU A 39 7.20 -8.30 32.62
N GLN A 40 8.36 -8.56 33.23
CA GLN A 40 9.59 -8.39 32.49
C GLN A 40 9.39 -9.00 31.09
N SER A 41 9.04 -8.15 30.12
CA SER A 41 9.19 -8.46 28.71
C SER A 41 10.69 -8.59 28.44
N GLU A 42 11.24 -9.73 28.86
CA GLU A 42 12.36 -10.37 28.20
C GLU A 42 12.07 -10.26 26.71
N ALA A 43 12.78 -9.34 26.06
CA ALA A 43 12.68 -9.09 24.64
C ALA A 43 13.16 -10.34 23.89
N TYR A 44 12.26 -11.32 23.76
CA TYR A 44 12.50 -12.56 23.03
C TYR A 44 13.04 -12.15 21.66
N PRO A 45 14.30 -12.50 21.35
CA PRO A 45 14.95 -12.04 20.13
C PRO A 45 14.03 -12.39 19.00
N ILE A 46 13.65 -11.34 18.26
CA ILE A 46 12.64 -11.41 17.25
C ILE A 46 12.89 -12.69 16.49
N PRO A 47 12.02 -13.69 16.65
CA PRO A 47 12.34 -15.01 16.22
C PRO A 47 12.58 -14.82 14.72
N PRO A 48 13.70 -15.31 14.14
CA PRO A 48 14.00 -15.13 12.72
C PRO A 48 12.75 -15.47 11.97
N THR A 49 12.17 -16.62 12.35
CA THR A 49 10.79 -17.02 12.13
C THR A 49 9.84 -15.84 11.89
N LEU A 50 9.71 -14.92 12.79
CA LEU A 50 8.92 -13.72 12.58
C LEU A 50 9.52 -12.53 11.84
N ILE A 51 10.83 -12.27 11.87
CA ILE A 51 11.44 -11.34 10.91
C ILE A 51 11.01 -11.82 9.59
N LEU A 52 11.15 -13.12 9.29
CA LEU A 52 10.41 -13.79 8.25
C LEU A 52 8.91 -13.44 8.36
N SER A 53 8.00 -13.95 9.23
CA SER A 53 6.50 -14.11 9.04
C SER A 53 5.71 -12.92 8.50
N THR A 54 6.39 -11.84 8.67
CA THR A 54 6.45 -10.53 8.10
C THR A 54 7.04 -10.37 6.71
N LEU A 55 8.39 -10.40 6.62
CA LEU A 55 9.37 -10.04 5.64
C LEU A 55 9.06 -10.41 4.23
N ALA A 56 7.89 -10.97 4.02
CA ALA A 56 7.36 -11.62 2.90
C ALA A 56 5.91 -11.44 2.59
N ALA A 57 5.05 -11.36 3.59
CA ALA A 57 3.80 -10.72 3.27
C ALA A 57 4.11 -9.39 2.64
N ILE A 58 5.26 -8.89 3.07
CA ILE A 58 5.63 -7.58 2.80
C ILE A 58 5.77 -7.19 1.40
N PHE A 59 6.79 -7.55 0.71
CA PHE A 59 7.16 -6.94 -0.54
C PHE A 59 6.07 -7.15 -1.71
N GLY A 60 4.86 -7.58 -1.28
CA GLY A 60 3.41 -7.20 -1.27
C GLY A 60 2.89 -6.29 -2.34
N SER A 61 3.84 -5.62 -2.85
CA SER A 61 3.86 -4.31 -2.29
C SER A 61 5.01 -3.59 -2.73
N TYR A 62 6.11 -4.24 -2.52
CA TYR A 62 7.14 -3.93 -3.37
C TYR A 62 6.53 -4.02 -4.75
N VAL A 63 5.53 -4.88 -5.04
CA VAL A 63 4.41 -4.75 -6.00
C VAL A 63 3.76 -3.43 -6.27
N PHE A 64 2.97 -2.94 -5.32
CA PHE A 64 1.63 -2.48 -5.72
C PHE A 64 1.80 -1.17 -6.58
N GLY A 65 3.04 -0.67 -6.66
CA GLY A 65 3.39 0.72 -6.54
C GLY A 65 4.43 1.13 -7.46
N SER A 66 5.14 0.23 -8.06
CA SER A 66 5.86 0.50 -9.26
C SER A 66 4.82 0.57 -10.23
N ALA A 67 3.97 -0.39 -10.41
CA ALA A 67 2.62 -0.04 -10.69
C ALA A 67 2.11 1.39 -10.79
N ILE A 68 1.98 2.10 -9.68
CA ILE A 68 1.52 3.43 -9.49
C ILE A 68 2.64 4.09 -10.17
N GLY A 69 3.76 4.04 -9.46
CA GLY A 69 5.17 4.15 -9.74
C GLY A 69 5.69 4.14 -11.11
N TYR A 70 4.92 3.64 -11.98
CA TYR A 70 5.27 3.23 -13.23
C TYR A 70 4.92 4.38 -14.04
N SER A 71 3.67 4.74 -13.88
CA SER A 71 3.05 5.70 -14.66
C SER A 71 3.50 7.16 -14.33
N SER A 72 4.80 7.44 -14.05
CA SER A 72 5.50 8.59 -14.71
C SER A 72 6.59 8.51 -15.78
N PRO A 73 7.66 7.77 -15.61
CA PRO A 73 8.73 7.71 -16.56
C PRO A 73 8.27 7.30 -17.91
N THR A 74 7.15 6.58 -17.91
CA THR A 74 6.43 6.33 -19.15
C THR A 74 6.08 7.55 -19.97
N GLN A 75 6.00 8.82 -19.53
CA GLN A 75 5.39 9.86 -20.39
C GLN A 75 6.04 10.10 -21.70
N SER A 76 7.31 9.98 -21.96
CA SER A 76 7.76 10.14 -23.39
C SER A 76 7.85 8.83 -24.07
N GLY A 77 7.92 7.83 -23.20
CA GLY A 77 7.84 6.42 -23.33
C GLY A 77 6.92 5.89 -24.38
N ILE A 78 5.63 5.60 -24.00
CA ILE A 78 4.21 5.24 -24.57
C ILE A 78 2.98 5.88 -25.76
N MET A 79 2.63 7.14 -26.57
CA MET A 79 3.12 8.66 -27.05
C MET A 79 3.75 8.96 -28.42
N HIS A 80 5.04 9.01 -28.54
CA HIS A 80 5.79 8.99 -29.82
C HIS A 80 5.50 7.91 -30.96
N ASP A 81 6.02 6.67 -30.97
CA ASP A 81 6.00 5.43 -31.85
C ASP A 81 4.85 4.36 -31.91
N LEU A 82 3.72 4.44 -31.21
CA LEU A 82 2.47 3.78 -31.61
C LEU A 82 1.37 4.75 -32.04
N HIS A 83 1.58 5.96 -31.58
CA HIS A 83 0.87 7.15 -31.76
C HIS A 83 -0.72 7.15 -31.32
N LEU A 84 -1.47 8.21 -30.86
CA LEU A 84 -2.77 8.44 -30.08
C LEU A 84 -2.93 10.06 -29.83
N ALA A 85 -3.91 10.69 -29.10
CA ALA A 85 -4.21 12.19 -28.88
C ALA A 85 -3.59 12.87 -27.65
N LEU A 86 -4.00 14.02 -27.08
CA LEU A 86 -3.70 14.23 -25.64
C LEU A 86 -4.53 13.19 -24.83
N ALA A 87 -5.86 13.10 -25.00
CA ALA A 87 -6.90 12.12 -24.58
C ALA A 87 -6.68 10.67 -23.91
N GLN A 88 -6.49 9.49 -24.54
CA GLN A 88 -6.52 7.99 -24.37
C GLN A 88 -5.29 7.41 -23.66
N TYR A 89 -4.53 8.30 -23.08
CA TYR A 89 -3.75 8.00 -21.89
C TYR A 89 -4.32 8.87 -20.82
N SER A 90 -5.38 9.65 -20.99
CA SER A 90 -5.98 10.48 -19.99
C SER A 90 -6.33 9.42 -18.94
N THR A 91 -7.53 8.94 -18.81
CA THR A 91 -7.78 7.63 -19.27
C THR A 91 -6.51 6.85 -19.03
N PHE A 92 -5.44 6.52 -19.82
CA PHE A 92 -4.42 5.53 -19.25
C PHE A 92 -3.83 5.62 -17.86
N GLY A 93 -3.73 6.76 -17.29
CA GLY A 93 -3.58 6.82 -15.87
C GLY A 93 -4.67 6.24 -15.10
N SER A 94 -5.75 6.84 -15.44
CA SER A 94 -7.11 6.60 -15.20
C SER A 94 -7.69 5.44 -15.88
N ILE A 95 -6.81 4.51 -16.11
CA ILE A 95 -7.12 3.15 -16.41
C ILE A 95 -6.24 2.08 -15.71
N LEU A 96 -5.44 2.33 -14.78
CA LEU A 96 -5.38 1.57 -13.55
C LEU A 96 -6.40 1.01 -12.42
N THR A 97 -7.25 1.50 -11.43
CA THR A 97 -8.37 2.56 -11.01
C THR A 97 -9.95 2.38 -10.63
N ILE A 98 -10.86 2.38 -11.60
CA ILE A 98 -12.10 1.60 -11.68
C ILE A 98 -11.77 0.19 -12.21
N GLY A 99 -10.67 -0.53 -12.06
CA GLY A 99 -9.48 -0.46 -11.25
C GLY A 99 -9.29 -0.96 -9.84
N ALA A 100 -10.26 -0.79 -9.00
CA ALA A 100 -10.15 -1.29 -7.65
C ALA A 100 -11.45 -1.49 -6.93
N MET A 101 -12.36 -0.62 -7.28
CA MET A 101 -13.77 -0.50 -7.02
C MET A 101 -14.86 -1.49 -7.57
N ILE A 102 -14.63 -2.37 -8.54
CA ILE A 102 -15.19 -3.67 -8.84
C ILE A 102 -13.98 -4.56 -8.42
N GLY A 103 -13.06 -4.05 -7.56
CA GLY A 103 -11.87 -4.68 -7.06
C GLY A 103 -11.75 -5.10 -5.57
N ALA A 104 -12.64 -4.70 -4.73
CA ALA A 104 -12.87 -5.38 -3.49
C ALA A 104 -14.23 -5.98 -3.04
N ILE A 105 -15.43 -5.50 -3.37
CA ILE A 105 -16.78 -6.06 -3.05
C ILE A 105 -16.86 -7.60 -2.81
N VAL A 106 -16.03 -8.41 -3.50
CA VAL A 106 -15.67 -9.82 -3.25
C VAL A 106 -14.31 -10.07 -2.52
N SER A 107 -13.15 -9.38 -2.71
CA SER A 107 -11.90 -9.55 -1.91
C SER A 107 -12.07 -9.65 -0.41
N GLY A 108 -13.03 -8.86 0.06
CA GLY A 108 -13.56 -8.78 1.39
C GLY A 108 -14.10 -10.17 1.69
N GLY A 109 -15.25 -10.43 1.07
CA GLY A 109 -15.94 -11.70 1.20
C GLY A 109 -15.18 -12.92 0.66
N LEU A 110 -13.94 -12.76 0.19
CA LEU A 110 -13.04 -13.84 -0.10
C LEU A 110 -12.24 -14.19 1.11
N ALA A 111 -11.48 -13.25 1.63
CA ALA A 111 -10.49 -13.65 2.59
C ALA A 111 -11.13 -13.77 3.98
N ASP A 112 -12.41 -13.42 4.02
CA ASP A 112 -13.44 -14.18 4.69
C ASP A 112 -13.49 -15.61 4.10
N TYR A 113 -14.24 -15.91 3.03
CA TYR A 113 -14.40 -17.27 2.46
C TYR A 113 -13.27 -18.30 2.65
N ALA A 114 -12.02 -17.95 2.35
CA ALA A 114 -10.91 -18.90 2.32
C ALA A 114 -9.58 -18.24 2.65
N GLY A 115 -9.62 -17.08 3.32
CA GLY A 115 -8.62 -16.43 4.16
C GLY A 115 -7.23 -16.14 3.71
N ARG A 116 -6.45 -15.70 4.70
CA ARG A 116 -5.62 -14.52 4.55
C ARG A 116 -4.60 -14.65 3.44
N ARG A 117 -3.39 -15.13 3.66
CA ARG A 117 -2.67 -16.00 2.73
C ARG A 117 -3.30 -16.48 1.43
N ALA A 118 -4.49 -17.06 1.42
CA ALA A 118 -5.08 -17.66 0.22
C ALA A 118 -5.69 -16.67 -0.64
N ALA A 119 -6.39 -15.76 0.00
CA ALA A 119 -6.77 -14.57 -0.62
C ALA A 119 -5.53 -13.97 -1.09
N MET A 120 -4.61 -13.74 -0.17
CA MET A 120 -3.32 -13.17 -0.39
C MET A 120 -2.77 -14.02 -1.54
N ALA A 121 -3.14 -15.26 -1.85
CA ALA A 121 -2.85 -16.05 -3.02
C ALA A 121 -3.93 -16.29 -4.15
N ILE A 122 -4.96 -15.48 -4.47
CA ILE A 122 -5.54 -15.38 -5.88
C ILE A 122 -5.12 -14.25 -6.67
N SER A 123 -4.45 -13.45 -5.99
CA SER A 123 -4.03 -12.14 -5.85
C SER A 123 -2.83 -11.72 -6.66
N GLU A 124 -1.92 -12.60 -6.97
CA GLU A 124 -0.77 -12.75 -7.86
C GLU A 124 -0.94 -13.86 -8.95
N VAL A 125 -2.14 -13.98 -9.54
CA VAL A 125 -2.79 -14.61 -10.68
C VAL A 125 -3.36 -13.74 -11.87
N PHE A 126 -3.75 -12.52 -11.69
CA PHE A 126 -4.00 -11.31 -12.50
C PHE A 126 -2.68 -10.20 -12.66
N CYS A 127 -1.78 -9.52 -11.83
CA CYS A 127 -0.42 -8.80 -12.02
C CYS A 127 0.49 -9.51 -12.90
N ILE A 128 1.41 -10.48 -12.55
CA ILE A 128 1.78 -11.61 -13.50
C ILE A 128 0.99 -12.00 -14.76
N LEU A 129 0.14 -11.85 -15.79
CA LEU A 129 -1.16 -11.30 -16.13
C LEU A 129 -1.60 -9.80 -16.36
N GLY A 130 -0.85 -8.71 -16.21
CA GLY A 130 -1.06 -7.50 -17.00
C GLY A 130 0.08 -6.77 -17.64
N SER A 131 1.15 -6.38 -16.94
CA SER A 131 2.54 -6.33 -17.50
C SER A 131 2.86 -7.25 -18.65
N LEU A 132 3.46 -8.46 -18.60
CA LEU A 132 4.17 -9.35 -19.61
C LEU A 132 3.40 -8.99 -20.81
N ILE A 133 2.13 -9.35 -20.75
CA ILE A 133 1.06 -8.64 -21.34
C ILE A 133 1.38 -7.12 -21.76
N ILE A 134 1.12 -5.91 -21.20
CA ILE A 134 1.62 -4.63 -21.83
C ILE A 134 3.19 -4.50 -21.99
N ALA A 135 4.09 -5.36 -21.45
CA ALA A 135 5.56 -5.40 -21.75
C ALA A 135 5.81 -5.45 -23.23
N PHE A 136 4.74 -5.97 -23.78
CA PHE A 136 4.54 -6.59 -24.98
C PHE A 136 3.18 -6.02 -25.44
N SER A 137 3.14 -4.81 -26.00
CA SER A 137 1.89 -4.08 -26.26
C SER A 137 1.86 -3.47 -27.65
N LYS A 138 0.92 -3.70 -28.62
CA LYS A 138 1.06 -3.53 -30.17
C LYS A 138 0.00 -2.54 -30.58
N VAL A 139 -1.00 -2.40 -29.79
CA VAL A 139 -2.13 -1.64 -30.26
C VAL A 139 -2.99 -1.32 -29.08
N ALA A 140 -3.68 -0.21 -29.27
CA ALA A 140 -4.37 0.50 -28.27
C ALA A 140 -5.10 -0.52 -27.41
N TRP A 141 -6.14 -1.29 -27.83
CA TRP A 141 -6.84 -2.31 -26.98
C TRP A 141 -5.95 -3.08 -25.98
N TRP A 142 -4.70 -3.37 -26.30
CA TRP A 142 -3.98 -4.57 -25.81
C TRP A 142 -3.65 -4.32 -24.33
N LEU A 143 -3.16 -3.12 -24.22
CA LEU A 143 -2.99 -2.26 -23.12
C LEU A 143 -4.20 -2.08 -22.23
N TYR A 144 -5.51 -2.33 -22.49
CA TYR A 144 -6.76 -1.90 -21.67
C TYR A 144 -7.48 -3.02 -20.99
N VAL A 145 -6.88 -4.07 -21.35
CA VAL A 145 -6.77 -5.30 -20.77
C VAL A 145 -5.61 -4.81 -19.90
N GLY A 146 -4.43 -4.42 -20.32
CA GLY A 146 -3.33 -4.39 -19.34
C GLY A 146 -3.28 -4.08 -17.90
N ARG A 147 -3.05 -2.81 -17.62
CA ARG A 147 -3.69 -1.96 -16.62
C ARG A 147 -5.12 -2.19 -15.94
N LEU A 148 -6.05 -2.92 -16.54
CA LEU A 148 -7.40 -3.31 -16.16
C LEU A 148 -6.78 -4.29 -15.29
N LEU A 149 -5.94 -5.25 -15.68
CA LEU A 149 -6.11 -6.33 -14.84
C LEU A 149 -5.36 -5.97 -13.41
N ILE A 150 -4.54 -4.90 -13.05
CA ILE A 150 -3.50 -4.54 -11.96
C ILE A 150 -4.04 -4.18 -10.69
N GLY A 151 -4.90 -3.27 -10.91
CA GLY A 151 -5.94 -2.89 -10.20
C GLY A 151 -6.69 -4.02 -9.69
N CYS A 152 -6.58 -5.18 -10.30
CA CYS A 152 -7.09 -6.32 -9.60
C CYS A 152 -6.38 -6.50 -8.25
N GLY A 153 -5.11 -6.29 -8.08
CA GLY A 153 -4.34 -6.96 -7.03
C GLY A 153 -3.62 -5.94 -6.32
N VAL A 154 -3.24 -4.92 -7.02
CA VAL A 154 -3.00 -3.68 -6.48
C VAL A 154 -4.32 -3.45 -5.86
N GLY A 155 -5.49 -3.75 -6.48
CA GLY A 155 -6.84 -3.93 -5.93
C GLY A 155 -7.35 -5.18 -5.12
N LEU A 156 -6.55 -6.14 -4.65
CA LEU A 156 -6.76 -6.63 -3.26
C LEU A 156 -5.53 -6.80 -2.37
N ILE A 157 -4.31 -6.55 -2.80
CA ILE A 157 -3.13 -6.67 -1.95
C ILE A 157 -3.31 -5.76 -0.84
N SER A 158 -3.73 -4.61 -1.28
CA SER A 158 -4.38 -3.75 -0.48
C SER A 158 -5.21 -4.44 0.59
N TYR A 159 -6.16 -5.43 0.43
CA TYR A 159 -6.85 -6.53 1.28
C TYR A 159 -5.75 -6.99 2.09
N VAL A 160 -5.23 -7.85 1.31
CA VAL A 160 -5.22 -9.02 1.99
C VAL A 160 -3.81 -9.16 2.32
N VAL A 161 -2.88 -8.45 1.66
CA VAL A 161 -1.63 -8.17 2.25
C VAL A 161 -1.64 -7.27 3.46
N PRO A 162 -2.45 -6.44 4.14
CA PRO A 162 -2.05 -5.59 5.35
C PRO A 162 -2.04 -5.99 6.83
N VAL A 163 -3.18 -6.37 7.06
CA VAL A 163 -3.89 -7.20 7.94
C VAL A 163 -2.92 -8.43 8.50
N TYR A 164 -2.80 -9.80 8.26
CA TYR A 164 -1.70 -10.96 7.91
C TYR A 164 -0.39 -10.88 8.63
N VAL A 165 -0.14 -9.75 9.14
CA VAL A 165 1.08 -9.44 9.69
C VAL A 165 0.79 -9.10 11.18
N ALA A 166 -0.41 -9.13 11.78
CA ALA A 166 -0.51 -8.68 13.20
C ALA A 166 -1.66 -9.19 14.09
N GLU A 167 -2.15 -10.39 13.79
CA GLU A 167 -2.36 -11.47 14.74
C GLU A 167 -1.03 -12.27 14.81
N ILE A 168 0.01 -11.97 13.96
CA ILE A 168 1.11 -12.93 13.79
C ILE A 168 2.06 -12.93 14.97
N THR A 169 2.00 -12.06 15.96
CA THR A 169 3.30 -11.57 16.41
C THR A 169 3.14 -10.65 17.63
N PRO A 170 3.51 -10.76 18.95
CA PRO A 170 2.95 -10.43 20.38
C PRO A 170 1.70 -9.48 20.88
N LYS A 171 1.85 -8.21 21.46
CA LYS A 171 0.90 -6.99 21.28
C LYS A 171 1.57 -5.66 20.96
N ASN A 172 2.60 -5.39 21.70
CA ASN A 172 3.64 -4.41 21.60
C ASN A 172 3.89 -3.77 20.16
N LEU A 173 4.11 -4.41 18.96
CA LEU A 173 5.27 -4.59 17.81
C LEU A 173 4.42 -4.71 16.55
N ARG A 174 3.15 -4.30 16.52
CA ARG A 174 2.10 -4.38 15.48
C ARG A 174 1.83 -3.00 14.78
N GLY A 175 2.47 -1.87 15.05
CA GLY A 175 2.54 -0.50 14.50
C GLY A 175 3.70 -0.12 13.58
N ALA A 176 4.92 0.16 14.01
CA ALA A 176 6.23 -0.20 13.34
C ALA A 176 6.34 -1.54 12.56
N PHE A 177 7.10 -2.66 12.59
CA PHE A 177 6.76 -3.85 11.68
C PHE A 177 5.31 -4.15 11.28
N THR A 178 4.21 -3.95 12.02
CA THR A 178 2.94 -3.39 11.46
C THR A 178 3.40 -2.45 10.26
N GLU A 179 3.54 -1.16 10.35
CA GLU A 179 4.42 -0.35 9.49
C GLU A 179 5.79 -0.93 9.08
N VAL A 180 6.18 -2.19 9.21
CA VAL A 180 6.90 -2.76 8.10
C VAL A 180 6.11 -2.45 6.81
N HIS A 181 4.78 -2.66 6.03
CA HIS A 181 3.96 -2.15 4.44
C HIS A 181 3.90 -0.50 3.57
N GLN A 182 3.59 0.82 3.96
CA GLN A 182 4.42 2.14 3.91
C GLN A 182 5.95 2.43 3.62
N PHE A 183 6.83 1.47 3.90
CA PHE A 183 8.25 1.04 3.71
C PHE A 183 8.60 -0.09 2.68
N MET A 184 7.69 -0.69 1.97
CA MET A 184 7.97 -1.25 0.60
C MET A 184 6.79 -1.10 -0.46
N ILE A 185 5.98 0.03 -0.76
CA ILE A 185 5.20 0.88 -1.89
C ILE A 185 6.00 2.23 -2.36
N CYS A 186 7.24 2.63 -2.02
CA CYS A 186 8.54 3.44 -2.06
C CYS A 186 9.91 2.86 -2.70
N CYS A 187 10.85 2.03 -2.17
CA CYS A 187 12.05 1.29 -2.76
C CYS A 187 11.97 0.65 -4.10
N GLY A 188 10.97 0.89 -4.83
CA GLY A 188 10.59 0.04 -5.89
C GLY A 188 9.87 0.89 -6.87
N LEU A 189 9.27 2.08 -6.47
CA LEU A 189 8.99 3.40 -7.03
C LEU A 189 9.91 4.62 -6.65
N SER A 190 11.01 5.08 -5.70
CA SER A 190 12.80 5.66 -5.82
C SER A 190 14.34 4.79 -6.62
N LEU A 191 14.59 3.42 -7.34
CA LEU A 191 13.88 2.01 -8.11
C LEU A 191 12.66 1.82 -9.28
N THR A 192 11.34 2.18 -9.30
CA THR A 192 10.42 2.56 -10.48
C THR A 192 10.49 3.94 -11.08
N TYR A 193 11.32 4.83 -10.76
CA TYR A 193 11.86 6.04 -11.33
C TYR A 193 13.57 6.25 -11.41
N LEU A 194 14.94 5.82 -10.86
CA LEU A 194 16.60 5.62 -11.35
C LEU A 194 17.51 4.64 -12.55
N THR A 195 17.49 3.83 -13.83
CA THR A 195 16.70 2.61 -14.72
C THR A 195 15.98 2.97 -16.00
N GLY A 196 14.96 3.85 -15.93
CA GLY A 196 13.97 4.71 -16.60
C GLY A 196 14.10 6.26 -16.76
N ALA A 197 15.25 7.03 -16.77
CA ALA A 197 16.35 7.81 -17.58
C ALA A 197 17.68 7.55 -18.72
N PHE A 198 18.17 6.34 -19.32
CA PHE A 198 19.33 5.42 -19.95
C PHE A 198 18.98 4.02 -20.88
N LEU A 199 18.13 2.90 -20.64
CA LEU A 199 17.59 1.59 -21.38
C LEU A 199 16.01 1.36 -21.88
N ASN A 200 15.44 1.00 -23.06
CA ASN A 200 13.96 1.33 -23.47
C ASN A 200 12.99 1.00 -22.42
N TRP A 201 11.90 1.68 -21.97
CA TRP A 201 10.54 1.19 -21.50
C TRP A 201 10.55 -0.26 -21.91
N ARG A 202 11.12 -0.85 -23.20
CA ARG A 202 11.58 -2.28 -24.00
C ARG A 202 12.70 -3.38 -23.42
N ILE A 203 13.80 -3.21 -22.53
CA ILE A 203 14.56 -2.70 -21.19
C ILE A 203 14.55 -2.81 -19.39
N LEU A 204 14.17 -2.07 -18.16
CA LEU A 204 12.88 -1.48 -17.19
C LEU A 204 11.26 -1.99 -17.07
N ALA A 205 10.06 -2.37 -17.89
CA ALA A 205 9.02 -3.54 -18.36
C ALA A 205 8.82 -5.07 -18.03
N VAL A 206 9.52 -6.01 -18.67
CA VAL A 206 9.98 -7.32 -18.10
C VAL A 206 10.73 -7.04 -16.61
N ILE A 207 11.97 -6.97 -16.03
CA ILE A 207 12.43 -6.14 -14.77
C ILE A 207 11.22 -5.52 -13.93
N GLY A 208 9.91 -5.58 -13.67
CA GLY A 208 8.61 -6.18 -13.86
C GLY A 208 8.71 -7.32 -12.93
N THR A 209 9.28 -8.41 -13.40
CA THR A 209 9.07 -9.68 -12.87
C THR A 209 10.02 -10.27 -11.79
N ILE A 210 11.41 -10.56 -11.88
CA ILE A 210 12.62 -10.80 -10.82
C ILE A 210 12.20 -10.66 -9.42
N PRO A 211 11.22 -9.82 -9.17
CA PRO A 211 10.48 -9.49 -8.07
C PRO A 211 9.14 -10.12 -7.77
N CYS A 212 8.03 -10.15 -8.49
CA CYS A 212 6.99 -11.18 -8.26
C CYS A 212 7.52 -12.55 -7.88
N LEU A 213 8.53 -13.23 -8.32
CA LEU A 213 8.80 -14.74 -8.25
C LEU A 213 9.44 -14.80 -6.87
N VAL A 214 9.90 -13.67 -6.34
CA VAL A 214 10.48 -13.39 -5.07
C VAL A 214 9.59 -12.48 -4.29
N GLN A 215 8.38 -12.07 -4.79
CA GLN A 215 7.00 -12.25 -4.26
C GLN A 215 6.07 -13.59 -4.52
N LEU A 216 6.31 -14.74 -5.27
CA LEU A 216 5.65 -16.07 -5.45
C LEU A 216 6.61 -17.29 -4.95
N LEU A 217 7.84 -17.15 -4.46
CA LEU A 217 8.74 -18.01 -3.68
C LEU A 217 9.30 -17.70 -2.25
N THR A 218 8.77 -16.84 -1.47
CA THR A 218 8.63 -16.85 -0.10
C THR A 218 7.22 -17.31 0.47
N LEU A 219 6.05 -17.94 -0.16
CA LEU A 219 4.58 -18.57 0.23
C LEU A 219 4.27 -20.05 0.91
N PRO A 220 4.73 -21.15 0.44
CA PRO A 220 4.96 -22.42 1.25
C PRO A 220 5.56 -22.45 2.76
N PHE A 221 6.48 -21.63 3.36
CA PHE A 221 7.10 -21.60 4.75
C PHE A 221 7.25 -20.28 5.69
N ILE A 222 6.21 -19.94 6.45
CA ILE A 222 5.74 -18.83 7.38
C ILE A 222 4.53 -19.51 7.98
N PRO A 223 3.46 -18.83 8.38
CA PRO A 223 2.19 -19.60 8.53
C PRO A 223 0.83 -19.06 7.84
N ASP A 224 -0.39 -19.69 7.86
CA ASP A 224 -1.70 -18.87 7.84
C ASP A 224 -2.35 -18.41 9.17
N SER A 225 -2.51 -17.11 9.37
CA SER A 225 -2.91 -16.38 10.61
C SER A 225 -3.21 -17.06 11.98
N PRO A 226 -2.95 -16.40 13.17
CA PRO A 226 -3.42 -16.87 14.44
C PRO A 226 -4.83 -16.50 14.85
N ARG A 227 -5.64 -15.91 13.98
CA ARG A 227 -7.00 -15.58 14.41
C ARG A 227 -8.09 -15.93 13.32
N TRP A 228 -7.96 -15.97 11.97
CA TRP A 228 -9.10 -16.53 11.11
C TRP A 228 -9.62 -17.97 11.49
N LEU A 229 -8.96 -18.76 12.38
CA LEU A 229 -8.85 -20.26 12.72
C LEU A 229 -8.82 -20.33 14.25
N ALA A 230 -8.61 -19.18 14.87
CA ALA A 230 -9.84 -18.57 15.32
C ALA A 230 -11.02 -18.53 14.23
N LYS A 231 -11.60 -17.71 13.27
CA LYS A 231 -12.84 -17.78 12.23
C LYS A 231 -13.82 -18.98 11.73
N VAL A 232 -13.80 -19.52 10.50
CA VAL A 232 -14.42 -20.79 9.90
C VAL A 232 -14.69 -22.18 10.65
N GLY A 233 -14.28 -22.56 11.88
CA GLY A 233 -14.29 -23.95 12.57
C GLY A 233 -13.08 -24.96 12.91
N ARG A 234 -11.79 -24.65 13.27
CA ARG A 234 -10.65 -25.58 13.62
C ARG A 234 -9.68 -24.93 14.71
N LEU A 235 -9.32 -25.45 15.95
CA LEU A 235 -8.52 -24.70 17.03
C LEU A 235 -7.02 -25.04 17.25
N LYS A 236 -6.60 -26.30 17.10
CA LYS A 236 -5.31 -26.86 17.53
C LYS A 236 -4.10 -26.42 16.76
N GLU A 237 -4.06 -26.71 15.46
CA GLU A 237 -3.38 -25.89 14.49
C GLU A 237 -3.49 -24.31 14.75
N SER A 238 -3.86 -23.72 15.93
CA SER A 238 -3.71 -22.32 16.37
C SER A 238 -2.55 -21.99 17.32
N ASP A 239 -1.86 -23.00 17.85
CA ASP A 239 -1.08 -22.81 19.07
C ASP A 239 0.43 -22.84 18.81
N SER A 240 0.94 -23.90 18.20
CA SER A 240 2.20 -23.88 17.40
C SER A 240 2.31 -22.78 16.31
N ALA A 241 1.25 -22.04 15.98
CA ALA A 241 1.26 -20.82 15.17
C ALA A 241 1.96 -19.72 15.87
N LEU A 242 1.42 -19.54 17.04
CA LEU A 242 1.66 -18.43 17.88
C LEU A 242 3.07 -18.79 18.36
N GLN A 243 3.35 -20.06 18.68
CA GLN A 243 4.68 -20.67 18.77
C GLN A 243 5.56 -20.44 17.52
N ARG A 244 5.04 -20.59 16.29
CA ARG A 244 5.82 -20.37 15.06
C ARG A 244 6.39 -18.99 14.99
N LEU A 245 5.67 -18.05 15.55
CA LEU A 245 5.93 -16.64 15.38
C LEU A 245 6.46 -16.00 16.62
N ARG A 246 6.31 -16.67 17.76
CA ARG A 246 6.93 -16.31 19.02
C ARG A 246 8.24 -17.06 19.23
N GLY A 247 8.46 -18.13 18.46
CA GLY A 247 9.62 -19.04 18.59
C GLY A 247 9.21 -20.33 19.33
N LYS A 248 9.91 -21.45 19.05
CA LYS A 248 9.58 -22.79 19.58
C LYS A 248 9.37 -22.85 21.11
N ASN A 249 9.93 -21.91 21.86
CA ASN A 249 10.01 -21.92 23.32
C ASN A 249 9.15 -20.84 23.99
N ALA A 250 8.37 -20.07 23.21
CA ALA A 250 7.57 -18.98 23.78
C ALA A 250 6.20 -19.45 24.26
N ASP A 251 5.72 -18.92 25.38
CA ASP A 251 4.36 -19.24 25.82
C ASP A 251 3.32 -18.47 24.99
N VAL A 252 2.29 -19.19 24.54
CA VAL A 252 1.24 -18.71 23.65
C VAL A 252 -0.16 -19.05 24.15
N TYR A 253 -0.27 -19.76 25.29
CA TYR A 253 -1.54 -20.28 25.80
C TYR A 253 -2.56 -19.19 26.14
N GLN A 254 -2.09 -18.09 26.72
CA GLN A 254 -2.93 -16.95 27.12
C GLN A 254 -3.47 -16.23 25.87
N GLU A 255 -2.58 -15.94 24.92
CA GLU A 255 -2.93 -15.27 23.67
C GLU A 255 -3.89 -16.12 22.80
N ALA A 256 -3.71 -17.45 22.78
CA ALA A 256 -4.60 -18.41 22.13
C ALA A 256 -6.02 -18.43 22.76
N THR A 257 -6.11 -18.39 24.09
CA THR A 257 -7.41 -18.41 24.79
C THR A 257 -8.22 -17.11 24.62
N GLU A 258 -7.60 -15.92 24.68
CA GLU A 258 -8.26 -14.63 24.40
C GLU A 258 -8.89 -14.62 23.00
N ILE A 259 -8.12 -15.15 22.05
CA ILE A 259 -8.47 -15.27 20.65
C ILE A 259 -9.72 -16.15 20.47
N ARG A 260 -9.85 -17.23 21.24
CA ARG A 260 -10.97 -18.18 21.24
C ARG A 260 -12.23 -17.64 21.95
N ASP A 261 -12.10 -16.92 23.05
CA ASP A 261 -13.27 -16.47 23.82
C ASP A 261 -13.97 -15.26 23.16
N TYR A 262 -13.20 -14.32 22.62
CA TYR A 262 -13.72 -13.16 21.86
C TYR A 262 -14.67 -13.59 20.69
N THR A 263 -14.38 -14.76 20.13
CA THR A 263 -14.93 -15.39 18.93
C THR A 263 -16.27 -16.01 19.11
N GLU A 264 -16.38 -16.84 20.15
CA GLU A 264 -17.57 -17.65 20.41
C GLU A 264 -18.72 -16.70 20.76
N ALA A 265 -18.36 -15.52 21.30
CA ALA A 265 -19.23 -14.36 21.46
C ALA A 265 -19.73 -13.73 20.14
N LEU A 266 -18.91 -13.74 19.08
CA LEU A 266 -19.19 -13.17 17.76
C LEU A 266 -19.98 -14.15 16.86
N GLN A 267 -19.81 -15.47 17.02
CA GLN A 267 -20.49 -16.51 16.23
C GLN A 267 -21.98 -16.59 16.59
N ARG A 268 -22.31 -16.17 17.81
CA ARG A 268 -23.71 -16.01 18.29
C ARG A 268 -24.45 -14.82 17.66
N GLN A 269 -23.77 -13.95 16.91
CA GLN A 269 -24.38 -12.86 16.16
C GLN A 269 -24.46 -13.21 14.68
N THR A 270 -25.67 -13.18 14.12
CA THR A 270 -25.95 -13.51 12.71
C THR A 270 -24.99 -12.79 11.77
N GLU A 271 -24.46 -13.51 10.76
CA GLU A 271 -23.66 -12.95 9.67
C GLU A 271 -24.30 -11.67 9.11
N ALA A 272 -23.63 -10.54 9.31
CA ALA A 272 -24.15 -9.27 8.82
C ALA A 272 -23.92 -9.16 7.30
N SER A 273 -24.96 -8.91 6.51
CA SER A 273 -24.78 -8.49 5.11
C SER A 273 -24.18 -7.09 5.04
N ILE A 274 -23.69 -6.64 3.86
CA ILE A 274 -23.30 -5.24 3.46
C ILE A 274 -24.22 -4.12 4.01
N ILE A 275 -25.43 -4.49 4.43
CA ILE A 275 -26.45 -3.64 5.02
C ILE A 275 -26.52 -3.67 6.56
N GLY A 276 -26.15 -4.77 7.25
CA GLY A 276 -26.22 -5.05 8.70
C GLY A 276 -25.29 -4.19 9.56
N LEU A 277 -25.03 -2.98 9.10
CA LEU A 277 -23.71 -2.41 9.10
C LEU A 277 -23.77 -0.92 9.29
N PHE A 278 -24.62 -0.26 8.52
CA PHE A 278 -25.16 1.05 8.88
C PHE A 278 -25.94 1.02 10.21
N GLN A 279 -25.92 -0.10 10.94
CA GLN A 279 -26.29 -0.22 12.34
C GLN A 279 -25.41 0.65 13.25
N LEU A 280 -26.04 1.20 14.29
CA LEU A 280 -25.42 2.17 15.20
C LEU A 280 -24.11 1.69 15.84
N GLN A 281 -24.01 0.40 16.15
CA GLN A 281 -22.83 -0.25 16.75
C GLN A 281 -21.58 -0.18 15.85
N TYR A 282 -21.81 0.02 14.55
CA TYR A 282 -20.79 0.15 13.52
C TYR A 282 -20.86 1.49 12.74
N LEU A 283 -21.35 2.57 13.35
CA LEU A 283 -21.45 3.88 12.65
C LEU A 283 -20.43 4.95 13.05
N LYS A 284 -20.16 5.13 14.37
CA LYS A 284 -19.06 6.04 14.79
C LYS A 284 -17.82 5.67 14.05
N SER A 285 -17.68 4.36 14.02
CA SER A 285 -17.29 3.59 12.88
C SER A 285 -17.47 4.16 11.52
N LEU A 286 -18.40 3.63 10.72
CA LEU A 286 -18.52 3.87 9.29
C LEU A 286 -18.06 5.26 8.84
N THR A 287 -18.41 6.27 9.60
CA THR A 287 -17.94 7.63 9.43
C THR A 287 -16.44 7.82 9.40
N VAL A 288 -15.70 7.52 10.48
CA VAL A 288 -14.42 8.21 10.65
C VAL A 288 -13.49 7.71 9.56
N GLY A 289 -13.30 6.40 9.54
CA GLY A 289 -12.70 5.79 8.39
C GLY A 289 -13.32 6.07 6.98
N VAL A 290 -14.54 6.62 6.74
CA VAL A 290 -15.02 7.02 5.37
C VAL A 290 -14.54 8.44 5.10
N GLY A 291 -14.70 9.29 6.10
CA GLY A 291 -14.24 10.66 6.01
C GLY A 291 -12.79 10.66 5.61
N LEU A 292 -11.93 9.79 6.11
CA LEU A 292 -10.48 9.92 5.87
C LEU A 292 -10.09 9.58 4.42
N MET A 293 -10.97 8.84 3.76
CA MET A 293 -10.90 8.22 2.43
C MET A 293 -11.24 9.21 1.37
N ILE A 294 -12.21 10.01 1.76
CA ILE A 294 -12.70 11.05 0.97
C ILE A 294 -11.74 12.19 1.24
N LEU A 295 -11.46 12.49 2.51
CA LEU A 295 -10.85 13.75 2.93
C LEU A 295 -9.46 13.94 2.48
N GLN A 296 -8.75 12.85 2.39
CA GLN A 296 -7.42 12.93 1.89
C GLN A 296 -7.44 12.82 0.35
N GLN A 297 -8.47 12.23 -0.30
CA GLN A 297 -8.62 12.05 -1.77
C GLN A 297 -9.03 13.37 -2.32
N PHE A 298 -10.11 13.90 -1.85
CA PHE A 298 -10.39 15.28 -2.06
C PHE A 298 -9.33 16.20 -1.45
N GLY A 299 -8.57 15.78 -0.43
CA GLY A 299 -7.39 16.52 0.10
C GLY A 299 -6.35 16.67 -0.97
N GLY A 300 -6.37 15.67 -1.84
CA GLY A 300 -6.37 16.02 -3.20
C GLY A 300 -5.32 15.24 -3.88
N ILE A 301 -4.73 14.20 -3.26
CA ILE A 301 -3.53 13.32 -3.66
C ILE A 301 -3.51 11.74 -4.32
N CYS A 302 -4.10 10.96 -5.30
CA CYS A 302 -4.34 10.84 -6.82
C CYS A 302 -4.25 11.78 -8.18
N GLY A 303 -4.89 12.90 -8.66
CA GLY A 303 -4.25 14.21 -9.24
C GLY A 303 -2.76 14.40 -8.98
N PHE A 304 -2.22 15.37 -8.19
CA PHE A 304 -0.75 15.44 -7.87
C PHE A 304 0.24 14.23 -8.21
N LEU A 305 0.13 12.82 -8.19
CA LEU A 305 0.94 11.45 -7.94
C LEU A 305 0.79 10.71 -9.19
N PHE A 306 0.44 11.45 -10.28
CA PHE A 306 -0.06 11.34 -11.67
C PHE A 306 -0.02 12.50 -12.80
N TYR A 307 1.06 13.19 -13.21
CA TYR A 307 1.21 14.57 -13.88
C TYR A 307 2.33 15.32 -13.16
N THR A 308 3.40 14.77 -12.60
CA THR A 308 4.49 15.50 -11.91
C THR A 308 5.77 16.14 -12.48
N ASN A 309 6.49 16.32 -13.57
CA ASN A 309 6.64 16.93 -14.99
C ASN A 309 5.55 17.83 -15.92
N SER A 310 3.20 17.80 -16.06
CA SER A 310 2.03 18.30 -16.60
C SER A 310 1.73 19.18 -15.44
N ILE A 311 2.00 18.91 -14.03
CA ILE A 311 2.86 19.40 -12.66
C ILE A 311 4.47 19.98 -12.43
N PHE A 312 5.70 19.37 -12.30
CA PHE A 312 7.08 20.04 -12.30
C PHE A 312 7.20 20.90 -13.58
N ILE A 313 6.62 20.87 -14.88
CA ILE A 313 6.39 21.66 -16.26
C ILE A 313 5.87 23.19 -16.41
N SER A 314 4.87 23.86 -15.73
CA SER A 314 4.35 25.34 -15.51
C SER A 314 4.72 26.66 -14.61
N ALA A 315 5.58 26.80 -13.55
CA ALA A 315 6.36 27.98 -12.94
C ALA A 315 7.69 28.83 -13.43
N GLY A 316 8.69 28.52 -14.37
CA GLY A 316 10.23 28.75 -14.85
C GLY A 316 11.71 27.83 -14.85
N PHE A 317 12.01 26.47 -14.59
CA PHE A 317 13.18 25.51 -14.21
C PHE A 317 12.95 24.15 -15.01
N SER A 318 13.36 22.89 -14.61
CA SER A 318 13.79 21.75 -15.51
C SER A 318 13.06 20.35 -15.87
N ASP A 319 13.44 19.26 -16.66
CA ASP A 319 13.40 17.66 -16.50
C ASP A 319 14.41 16.44 -15.76
N THR A 320 15.82 16.13 -15.72
CA THR A 320 17.14 16.07 -14.72
C THR A 320 17.84 17.15 -13.60
N ILE A 321 17.30 18.22 -12.83
CA ILE A 321 16.84 18.52 -11.36
C ILE A 321 15.43 18.05 -10.62
N GLY A 322 14.43 17.15 -10.96
CA GLY A 322 13.30 16.58 -10.02
C GLY A 322 12.67 15.10 -9.59
N THR A 323 13.22 13.85 -9.32
CA THR A 323 13.97 12.60 -9.77
C THR A 323 15.42 12.58 -9.13
N ILE A 324 15.90 13.58 -8.41
CA ILE A 324 17.06 13.53 -7.46
C ILE A 324 16.75 14.53 -6.29
N ALA A 325 15.80 15.54 -6.37
CA ALA A 325 14.79 16.44 -5.43
C ALA A 325 13.12 16.29 -4.59
N MET A 326 12.09 15.13 -4.19
CA MET A 326 11.86 13.27 -4.43
C MET A 326 12.96 12.09 -4.06
N VAL A 327 13.74 11.11 -4.57
CA VAL A 327 15.08 10.62 -4.05
C VAL A 327 16.03 11.43 -3.14
N ALA A 328 16.17 12.75 -2.96
CA ALA A 328 16.96 13.49 -1.87
C ALA A 328 16.36 14.06 -0.54
N VAL A 329 15.05 14.11 -0.33
CA VAL A 329 14.11 13.99 0.85
C VAL A 329 12.70 13.02 0.91
N LYS A 330 12.43 11.71 0.50
CA LYS A 330 11.39 10.51 0.58
C LYS A 330 12.30 9.20 0.71
N ILE A 331 13.43 9.31 1.35
CA ILE A 331 14.54 8.44 1.88
C ILE A 331 14.78 8.86 3.42
N PRO A 332 15.69 9.60 4.11
CA PRO A 332 15.46 10.46 5.33
C PRO A 332 14.18 10.57 6.26
N MET A 333 12.91 10.45 5.86
CA MET A 333 11.53 10.89 6.26
C MET A 333 10.74 9.57 6.04
N THR A 334 11.35 8.36 5.74
CA THR A 334 10.91 6.83 5.83
C THR A 334 12.05 5.52 6.12
N THR A 335 13.22 5.64 6.99
CA THR A 335 13.98 5.15 8.39
C THR A 335 13.66 5.58 10.01
N LEU A 336 13.90 6.77 10.65
CA LEU A 336 13.16 7.84 11.55
C LEU A 336 11.67 7.91 12.10
N GLY A 337 10.54 7.85 11.38
CA GLY A 337 9.09 7.92 11.77
C GLY A 337 8.53 6.74 12.27
N VAL A 338 8.58 5.72 11.49
CA VAL A 338 9.76 4.95 11.60
C VAL A 338 10.25 4.95 13.08
N LEU A 339 11.46 5.39 13.33
CA LEU A 339 11.96 5.49 14.71
C LEU A 339 10.96 6.11 15.74
N LEU A 340 9.93 6.88 15.34
CA LEU A 340 8.86 7.61 16.07
C LEU A 340 7.41 7.14 16.27
N MET A 341 6.69 6.28 15.55
CA MET A 341 5.27 6.04 15.92
C MET A 341 5.21 5.27 17.22
N ASP A 342 6.20 4.40 17.43
CA ASP A 342 6.44 3.67 18.67
C ASP A 342 6.91 4.49 19.79
N LYS A 343 7.49 5.61 19.43
CA LYS A 343 7.88 6.58 20.40
C LYS A 343 6.69 7.52 20.68
N CYS A 344 5.86 7.88 19.70
CA CYS A 344 5.00 9.06 19.87
C CYS A 344 3.50 8.96 19.50
N GLY A 345 2.87 7.85 19.08
CA GLY A 345 1.41 7.95 18.86
C GLY A 345 1.05 8.44 17.49
N ARG A 346 -0.25 8.53 17.25
CA ARG A 346 -0.80 8.58 15.89
C ARG A 346 -1.74 9.77 15.61
N ARG A 347 -1.90 10.65 16.58
CA ARG A 347 -2.88 11.74 16.69
C ARG A 347 -2.11 12.95 17.07
N PRO A 348 -1.14 12.84 18.02
CA PRO A 348 -0.08 13.81 18.14
C PRO A 348 0.57 13.81 16.81
N LEU A 349 0.93 12.61 16.35
CA LEU A 349 1.43 12.51 15.02
C LEU A 349 0.22 13.14 14.11
N LEU A 350 -1.13 12.84 14.20
CA LEU A 350 -2.15 13.17 13.11
C LEU A 350 -2.34 14.65 12.72
N LEU A 351 -2.00 15.46 13.69
CA LEU A 351 -2.19 16.88 13.82
C LEU A 351 -0.90 17.65 13.83
N VAL A 352 0.20 16.97 14.16
CA VAL A 352 1.49 17.43 13.73
C VAL A 352 1.31 17.37 12.20
N SER A 353 0.79 16.29 11.61
CA SER A 353 0.77 16.16 10.16
C SER A 353 -0.31 16.86 9.30
N ALA A 354 -1.62 16.54 9.43
CA ALA A 354 -2.73 17.04 8.58
C ALA A 354 -2.71 18.60 8.42
N THR A 355 -2.05 19.26 9.38
CA THR A 355 -1.76 20.70 9.50
C THR A 355 -0.74 21.17 8.51
N GLY A 356 0.46 20.60 8.58
CA GLY A 356 1.48 21.10 7.71
C GLY A 356 1.11 20.72 6.29
N THR A 357 0.39 19.61 6.14
CA THR A 357 -0.05 19.17 4.87
C THR A 357 -0.81 20.33 4.24
N CYS A 358 -1.89 20.80 4.86
CA CYS A 358 -2.59 22.02 4.45
C CYS A 358 -1.63 23.18 4.07
N LEU A 359 -0.62 23.44 4.93
CA LEU A 359 0.36 24.55 4.73
C LEU A 359 1.05 24.58 3.33
N GLY A 360 1.46 23.48 2.72
CA GLY A 360 2.16 23.61 1.43
C GLY A 360 1.25 23.70 0.20
N SER A 361 0.01 23.19 0.33
CA SER A 361 -1.05 23.44 -0.67
C SER A 361 -1.26 24.87 -0.75
N PHE A 362 -1.37 25.45 0.44
CA PHE A 362 -1.46 26.85 0.58
C PHE A 362 -0.24 27.58 -0.03
N LEU A 363 0.99 27.18 0.30
CA LEU A 363 2.20 27.84 -0.19
C LEU A 363 2.32 27.85 -1.72
N THR A 364 1.80 26.84 -2.41
CA THR A 364 1.80 26.86 -3.89
C THR A 364 0.50 27.43 -4.50
N ALA A 365 -0.65 27.35 -3.82
CA ALA A 365 -1.81 28.19 -4.13
C ALA A 365 -1.39 29.65 -4.24
N LEU A 366 -0.67 30.05 -3.19
CA LEU A 366 -0.16 31.38 -3.03
C LEU A 366 0.92 31.68 -4.08
N SER A 367 1.75 30.69 -4.42
CA SER A 367 2.66 30.79 -5.57
C SER A 367 1.96 31.16 -6.86
N PHE A 368 0.79 30.62 -7.19
CA PHE A 368 0.08 31.07 -8.39
C PHE A 368 -0.39 32.47 -8.28
N PHE A 369 -0.95 32.73 -7.12
CA PHE A 369 -1.62 33.96 -6.88
C PHE A 369 -0.65 35.14 -7.02
N LEU A 370 0.62 34.98 -6.59
CA LEU A 370 1.71 35.90 -6.80
C LEU A 370 2.28 35.94 -8.21
N LYS A 371 2.11 34.86 -8.94
CA LYS A 371 2.51 34.72 -10.35
C LYS A 371 1.62 35.51 -11.31
N ASP A 372 0.32 35.48 -11.03
CA ASP A 372 -0.68 36.23 -11.78
C ASP A 372 -0.47 37.75 -11.61
N LEU A 373 0.03 38.19 -10.44
CA LEU A 373 0.16 39.61 -10.08
C LEU A 373 1.37 40.34 -10.70
N HIS A 374 2.12 39.71 -11.61
CA HIS A 374 3.24 40.25 -12.40
C HIS A 374 4.46 40.82 -11.63
N LYS A 375 4.33 41.25 -10.37
CA LYS A 375 5.37 41.90 -9.55
C LYS A 375 6.39 40.94 -8.91
N TRP A 376 6.04 39.66 -8.72
CA TRP A 376 6.83 38.69 -7.93
C TRP A 376 7.20 37.41 -8.71
N LYS A 377 7.31 37.50 -10.04
CA LYS A 377 7.55 36.34 -10.92
C LYS A 377 8.87 35.57 -10.71
N GLY A 378 9.81 36.09 -9.92
CA GLY A 378 11.11 35.42 -9.63
C GLY A 378 11.12 34.53 -8.38
N ILE A 379 10.23 34.82 -7.40
CA ILE A 379 10.06 34.02 -6.15
C ILE A 379 8.78 33.15 -6.20
N SER A 380 7.75 33.56 -6.95
CA SER A 380 6.63 32.66 -7.32
C SER A 380 7.12 31.24 -7.67
N PRO A 381 8.23 31.08 -8.40
CA PRO A 381 9.08 29.91 -8.38
C PRO A 381 9.48 29.51 -6.98
N THR A 382 10.73 29.63 -6.52
CA THR A 382 11.28 28.99 -5.28
C THR A 382 10.33 28.83 -4.08
N MET A 383 9.38 29.72 -3.85
CA MET A 383 8.34 29.49 -2.83
C MET A 383 7.47 28.29 -3.09
N ALA A 384 7.01 28.13 -4.32
CA ALA A 384 6.37 26.92 -4.70
C ALA A 384 7.37 25.79 -4.56
N LEU A 385 8.65 25.80 -5.03
CA LEU A 385 9.66 24.76 -4.70
C LEU A 385 9.46 24.29 -3.29
N VAL A 386 9.30 25.23 -2.39
CA VAL A 386 9.16 25.00 -0.98
C VAL A 386 7.74 24.75 -0.53
N GLY A 387 6.66 25.24 -1.11
CA GLY A 387 5.28 24.80 -0.83
C GLY A 387 5.06 23.37 -1.28
N ILE A 388 5.96 22.92 -2.10
CA ILE A 388 6.01 21.66 -2.73
C ILE A 388 7.08 20.86 -1.98
N LEU A 389 8.20 21.42 -1.47
CA LEU A 389 9.12 20.74 -0.56
C LEU A 389 8.26 20.66 0.64
N VAL A 390 8.00 21.69 1.41
CA VAL A 390 7.08 21.70 2.53
C VAL A 390 5.67 21.04 2.39
N TYR A 391 4.73 21.23 1.38
CA TYR A 391 3.68 20.18 1.03
C TYR A 391 4.64 18.84 0.91
N MET A 392 5.71 18.28 0.08
CA MET A 392 6.51 16.91 -0.49
C MET A 392 7.45 15.64 0.16
N GLY A 393 7.74 14.94 1.38
CA GLY A 393 8.54 14.70 2.71
C GLY A 393 7.82 14.47 4.16
N SER A 394 7.37 15.41 4.98
CA SER A 394 6.22 15.45 5.94
C SER A 394 4.59 14.82 5.76
N PHE A 395 3.59 14.52 4.73
CA PHE A 395 2.52 13.50 4.10
C PHE A 395 3.35 12.55 3.51
N SER A 396 4.53 12.88 3.03
CA SER A 396 5.52 11.93 3.25
C SER A 396 5.39 11.63 4.73
N LEU A 397 5.47 12.35 5.99
CA LEU A 397 4.93 12.27 7.69
C LEU A 397 4.22 11.01 8.78
N GLY A 398 3.45 9.89 8.67
CA GLY A 398 2.13 9.71 9.11
C GLY A 398 0.96 9.71 8.25
N LEU A 399 -0.24 10.48 8.13
CA LEU A 399 -1.89 11.28 5.70
C LEU A 399 -2.18 10.28 4.52
N ALA A 400 -1.30 9.51 3.75
CA ALA A 400 0.05 8.73 3.69
C ALA A 400 0.58 7.45 4.33
N GLY A 401 1.32 7.62 5.37
CA GLY A 401 1.58 6.63 6.30
C GLY A 401 0.47 6.40 7.36
N ILE A 402 -0.27 7.09 8.40
CA ILE A 402 -1.59 7.19 9.36
C ILE A 402 -3.11 6.47 9.48
N PRO A 403 -4.24 6.78 8.82
CA PRO A 403 -5.20 5.72 7.42
C PRO A 403 -5.05 4.29 6.58
N TRP A 404 -4.07 3.36 6.41
CA TRP A 404 -4.23 1.97 5.99
C TRP A 404 -4.51 1.21 7.30
N VAL A 405 -3.55 0.69 8.05
CA VAL A 405 -3.71 0.11 9.41
C VAL A 405 -5.04 0.11 10.23
N ILE A 406 -5.76 1.24 10.29
CA ILE A 406 -6.84 2.08 11.13
C ILE A 406 -7.93 1.38 10.58
N MET A 407 -8.06 1.20 9.33
CA MET A 407 -9.01 0.30 8.80
C MET A 407 -8.95 -1.04 9.52
N SER A 408 -7.71 -1.52 9.68
CA SER A 408 -7.34 -2.67 10.45
C SER A 408 -6.72 -2.73 11.86
N GLU A 409 -6.65 -1.81 12.89
CA GLU A 409 -6.83 -1.88 14.47
C GLU A 409 -8.24 -2.05 15.48
N ILE A 410 -9.72 -1.81 15.48
CA ILE A 410 -11.10 -1.08 14.83
C ILE A 410 -12.47 -1.83 14.94
N PHE A 411 -12.98 -2.33 13.81
CA PHE A 411 -13.86 -3.49 13.53
C PHE A 411 -14.02 -4.80 14.39
N PRO A 412 -15.22 -5.27 14.73
CA PRO A 412 -15.29 -6.60 15.29
C PRO A 412 -15.00 -7.60 14.17
N ILE A 413 -14.52 -8.77 14.55
CA ILE A 413 -14.12 -9.75 13.55
C ILE A 413 -15.28 -10.41 12.80
N ASN A 414 -16.54 -10.26 13.25
CA ASN A 414 -17.76 -10.66 12.57
C ASN A 414 -18.21 -9.63 11.54
N VAL A 415 -17.72 -8.39 11.60
CA VAL A 415 -18.04 -7.36 10.64
C VAL A 415 -16.76 -7.10 9.83
N LYS A 416 -15.93 -6.10 9.71
CA LYS A 416 -14.71 -6.27 8.86
C LYS A 416 -14.69 -6.65 7.38
N GLY A 417 -15.09 -7.84 6.94
CA GLY A 417 -15.35 -8.42 5.60
C GLY A 417 -16.40 -7.99 4.49
N SER A 418 -17.79 -7.62 4.63
CA SER A 418 -19.01 -6.48 4.24
C SER A 418 -19.26 -4.70 4.10
N ALA A 419 -18.69 -3.35 4.29
CA ALA A 419 -17.48 -2.31 4.65
C ALA A 419 -15.97 -2.17 4.32
N GLY A 420 -15.13 -3.11 4.75
CA GLY A 420 -13.91 -3.80 4.24
C GLY A 420 -13.52 -4.26 2.79
N SER A 421 -14.26 -4.74 1.83
CA SER A 421 -14.42 -3.98 0.54
C SER A 421 -14.80 -2.42 0.47
N LEU A 422 -15.97 -1.88 0.89
CA LEU A 422 -16.57 -0.49 0.80
C LEU A 422 -15.91 0.86 1.23
N VAL A 423 -15.33 1.12 2.42
CA VAL A 423 -14.48 2.31 2.80
C VAL A 423 -13.52 2.59 1.69
N THR A 424 -12.84 1.58 1.18
CA THR A 424 -12.23 1.63 -0.12
C THR A 424 -13.13 1.85 -1.23
N LEU A 425 -14.25 1.13 -1.37
CA LEU A 425 -15.25 1.55 -2.38
C LEU A 425 -15.54 3.03 -2.14
N VAL A 426 -15.04 3.69 -1.10
CA VAL A 426 -14.95 5.10 -1.00
C VAL A 426 -13.56 5.73 -1.10
N ASN A 427 -12.39 5.22 -0.65
CA ASN A 427 -11.10 5.78 -1.09
C ASN A 427 -10.99 5.47 -2.66
N TRP A 428 -10.94 4.22 -3.16
CA TRP A 428 -10.95 3.59 -4.53
C TRP A 428 -12.56 3.57 -4.93
N SER A 429 -13.76 4.07 -4.31
CA SER A 429 -14.93 4.96 -5.00
C SER A 429 -15.29 6.59 -4.99
N CYS A 430 -14.72 7.86 -5.05
CA CYS A 430 -13.76 8.94 -4.58
C CYS A 430 -12.43 9.50 -5.21
N SER A 431 -11.31 8.77 -5.29
CA SER A 431 -10.53 8.22 -6.44
C SER A 431 -10.95 8.53 -7.98
N TRP A 432 -12.22 8.72 -8.34
CA TRP A 432 -12.73 8.94 -9.71
C TRP A 432 -13.52 10.29 -9.84
N ILE A 433 -13.59 11.15 -8.81
CA ILE A 433 -14.31 12.47 -8.89
C ILE A 433 -13.51 13.86 -9.07
N VAL A 434 -12.52 14.24 -8.24
CA VAL A 434 -11.37 15.26 -8.27
C VAL A 434 -10.26 15.30 -9.39
N SER A 435 -9.34 14.32 -9.54
CA SER A 435 -8.59 13.62 -10.63
C SER A 435 -9.11 13.59 -12.15
N TYR A 436 -10.26 13.08 -12.68
CA TYR A 436 -11.09 13.10 -13.92
C TYR A 436 -11.62 14.51 -14.04
N ALA A 437 -11.93 15.04 -12.86
CA ALA A 437 -11.97 16.46 -12.71
C ALA A 437 -10.60 17.14 -12.63
N PHE A 438 -9.46 16.48 -12.50
CA PHE A 438 -8.24 17.16 -12.07
C PHE A 438 -7.75 17.98 -13.19
N ASN A 439 -7.80 17.35 -14.36
CA ASN A 439 -7.84 17.83 -15.77
C ASN A 439 -9.09 18.55 -16.19
N PHE A 440 -9.97 18.78 -15.27
CA PHE A 440 -10.91 19.85 -15.39
C PHE A 440 -10.76 20.97 -14.33
N LEU A 441 -9.79 20.95 -13.37
CA LEU A 441 -9.67 21.97 -12.29
C LEU A 441 -8.62 23.13 -12.43
N MET A 442 -7.42 22.93 -12.98
CA MET A 442 -6.38 23.90 -13.61
C MET A 442 -6.75 24.82 -15.06
N SER A 443 -7.72 23.86 -15.33
CA SER A 443 -9.02 23.56 -15.96
C SER A 443 -10.04 24.65 -15.80
N TRP A 444 -9.90 25.28 -14.64
CA TRP A 444 -10.80 26.25 -14.16
C TRP A 444 -10.19 27.31 -13.22
N SER A 445 -9.26 26.99 -12.28
CA SER A 445 -8.37 28.00 -11.66
C SER A 445 -7.15 27.46 -10.86
N SER A 446 -5.97 28.06 -11.06
CA SER A 446 -4.71 27.38 -10.74
C SER A 446 -4.40 27.38 -9.26
N LYS A 447 -4.31 28.61 -8.80
CA LYS A 447 -4.60 29.07 -7.46
C LYS A 447 -5.87 28.42 -6.87
N GLY A 448 -6.96 28.37 -7.65
CA GLY A 448 -8.30 28.00 -7.14
C GLY A 448 -8.36 26.57 -6.65
N THR A 449 -7.81 25.64 -7.41
CA THR A 449 -7.84 24.24 -7.00
C THR A 449 -6.86 23.91 -5.89
N PHE A 450 -5.79 24.70 -5.74
CA PHE A 450 -5.01 24.61 -4.52
C PHE A 450 -5.70 25.00 -3.28
N LEU A 451 -6.47 26.07 -3.38
CA LEU A 451 -7.30 26.52 -2.32
C LEU A 451 -8.29 25.41 -1.98
N ILE A 452 -8.94 24.78 -2.97
CA ILE A 452 -9.77 23.58 -2.75
C ILE A 452 -8.99 22.52 -1.94
N PHE A 453 -7.80 22.13 -2.41
CA PHE A 453 -7.01 21.12 -1.72
C PHE A 453 -6.63 21.54 -0.33
N SER A 454 -5.93 22.67 -0.17
CA SER A 454 -5.66 23.27 1.13
C SER A 454 -6.88 23.33 2.07
N SER A 455 -8.07 23.63 1.58
CA SER A 455 -9.28 23.69 2.40
C SER A 455 -9.71 22.31 2.89
N ILE A 456 -9.76 21.31 2.01
CA ILE A 456 -10.14 19.91 2.34
C ILE A 456 -9.10 19.27 3.30
N CYS A 457 -7.89 19.75 3.17
CA CYS A 457 -6.71 19.43 3.93
C CYS A 457 -6.72 20.02 5.33
N GLY A 458 -7.27 21.23 5.50
CA GLY A 458 -7.63 21.81 6.80
C GLY A 458 -8.83 21.08 7.42
N LEU A 459 -9.80 20.65 6.62
CA LEU A 459 -10.90 19.81 7.09
C LEU A 459 -10.39 18.48 7.65
N THR A 460 -9.37 17.92 7.00
CA THR A 460 -8.69 16.72 7.46
C THR A 460 -8.03 16.87 8.84
N VAL A 461 -7.44 18.04 9.16
CA VAL A 461 -6.92 18.34 10.52
C VAL A 461 -8.03 18.27 11.55
N LEU A 462 -9.15 18.92 11.24
CA LEU A 462 -10.28 19.00 12.17
C LEU A 462 -10.92 17.64 12.40
N PHE A 463 -11.11 16.89 11.31
CA PHE A 463 -11.64 15.54 11.33
C PHE A 463 -10.78 14.62 12.18
N VAL A 464 -9.46 14.66 11.96
CA VAL A 464 -8.49 13.97 12.81
C VAL A 464 -8.66 14.40 14.27
N ALA A 465 -8.66 15.71 14.55
CA ALA A 465 -8.60 16.16 15.93
C ALA A 465 -9.81 15.72 16.76
N LYS A 466 -10.97 15.56 16.11
CA LYS A 466 -12.25 15.29 16.77
C LYS A 466 -12.73 13.85 16.68
N LEU A 467 -12.59 13.23 15.52
CA LEU A 467 -13.19 11.93 15.25
C LEU A 467 -12.14 10.83 15.37
N VAL A 468 -10.87 11.14 15.07
CA VAL A 468 -9.81 10.16 15.24
C VAL A 468 -9.40 10.06 16.76
N PRO A 469 -9.65 8.91 17.44
CA PRO A 469 -9.17 8.44 18.76
C PRO A 469 -7.69 8.55 18.84
N GLU A 470 -7.07 8.24 19.98
CA GLU A 470 -5.74 7.66 19.91
C GLU A 470 -5.71 6.13 19.95
N THR A 471 -4.84 5.61 19.06
CA THR A 471 -4.54 4.22 18.79
C THR A 471 -3.44 3.81 19.81
N LYS A 472 -1.98 3.89 19.75
CA LYS A 472 -0.54 3.55 20.58
C LYS A 472 -0.02 2.33 21.65
N GLY A 473 -0.29 1.00 21.70
CA GLY A 473 -0.64 0.18 22.96
C GLY A 473 -1.70 -1.02 23.06
N ARG A 474 -2.67 -1.27 22.16
CA ARG A 474 -4.11 -1.67 22.43
C ARG A 474 -4.38 -3.00 21.68
N THR A 475 -4.94 -4.02 22.34
CA THR A 475 -5.49 -5.23 21.68
C THR A 475 -6.77 -4.89 20.93
N LEU A 476 -7.24 -5.78 20.07
CA LEU A 476 -8.21 -5.51 19.00
C LEU A 476 -9.65 -5.86 19.39
N GLU A 477 -9.73 -6.31 20.63
CA GLU A 477 -10.86 -6.75 21.38
C GLU A 477 -11.15 -5.66 22.43
N GLU A 478 -10.12 -5.09 23.04
CA GLU A 478 -10.28 -4.05 24.08
C GLU A 478 -10.80 -2.73 23.55
N ILE A 479 -10.26 -2.29 22.43
CA ILE A 479 -10.72 -1.03 21.91
C ILE A 479 -12.09 -1.24 21.22
N GLN A 480 -12.40 -2.44 20.66
CA GLN A 480 -13.71 -2.81 20.06
C GLN A 480 -14.80 -2.48 21.09
N ALA A 481 -14.48 -2.80 22.34
CA ALA A 481 -15.24 -2.49 23.52
C ALA A 481 -15.25 -0.98 23.83
N SER A 482 -14.16 -0.23 23.67
CA SER A 482 -14.15 1.24 23.90
C SER A 482 -15.03 2.04 22.94
N LEU A 483 -15.47 1.42 21.85
CA LEU A 483 -16.34 2.00 20.84
C LEU A 483 -17.79 1.82 21.10
N ASN A 484 -18.12 0.58 21.34
CA ASN A 484 -19.46 0.20 21.72
C ASN A 484 -19.86 0.88 23.04
N SER A 485 -18.91 1.10 23.98
CA SER A 485 -19.17 1.90 25.18
C SER A 485 -19.36 3.40 24.88
N SER A 486 -18.61 3.99 23.94
CA SER A 486 -18.80 5.39 23.55
C SER A 486 -20.07 5.59 22.71
N ILE A 487 -20.53 4.56 21.99
CA ILE A 487 -21.86 4.57 21.37
C ILE A 487 -22.92 4.43 22.46
N ASN A 488 -22.76 3.53 23.43
CA ASN A 488 -23.69 3.40 24.53
C ASN A 488 -23.75 4.68 25.38
N SER A 489 -22.66 5.42 25.59
CA SER A 489 -22.73 6.73 26.28
C SER A 489 -23.33 7.84 25.41
N VAL A 490 -23.20 7.78 24.08
CA VAL A 490 -23.88 8.72 23.18
C VAL A 490 -25.35 8.34 22.96
N THR A 491 -25.76 7.07 22.92
CA THR A 491 -27.17 6.65 23.02
C THR A 491 -27.72 6.78 24.42
N HIS A 492 -26.91 6.78 25.48
CA HIS A 492 -27.37 7.18 26.83
C HIS A 492 -27.53 8.67 26.92
N ASN A 493 -26.65 9.48 26.32
CA ASN A 493 -26.81 10.94 26.27
C ASN A 493 -27.87 11.40 25.27
N LEU A 494 -28.10 10.66 24.16
CA LEU A 494 -29.23 10.82 23.24
C LEU A 494 -30.51 10.21 23.83
N LYS A 495 -30.48 9.16 24.66
CA LYS A 495 -31.62 8.72 25.50
C LYS A 495 -31.78 9.58 26.75
N ASN A 496 -30.80 10.39 27.16
CA ASN A 496 -30.96 11.43 28.16
C ASN A 496 -31.31 12.77 27.50
N LEU A 497 -31.12 12.97 26.18
CA LEU A 497 -31.58 14.14 25.43
C LEU A 497 -32.98 13.89 24.86
N CYS A 498 -33.19 12.82 24.09
CA CYS A 498 -34.53 12.30 23.81
C CYS A 498 -35.24 11.96 25.10
N GLY A 499 -34.56 11.46 26.13
CA GLY A 499 -35.14 11.33 27.47
C GLY A 499 -35.29 12.65 28.20
N SER A 500 -34.52 13.70 27.93
CA SER A 500 -34.83 15.06 28.44
C SER A 500 -35.99 15.70 27.67
N TRP A 501 -36.28 15.27 26.44
CA TRP A 501 -37.46 15.66 25.66
C TRP A 501 -38.68 14.78 26.00
N LEU A 502 -38.49 13.48 26.25
CA LEU A 502 -39.50 12.53 26.73
C LEU A 502 -39.79 12.77 28.22
N CYS A 503 -38.81 13.22 29.01
CA CYS A 503 -39.00 13.71 30.37
C CYS A 503 -39.42 15.16 30.37
N LEU A 504 -39.13 16.03 29.40
CA LEU A 504 -39.94 17.26 29.30
C LEU A 504 -41.41 16.91 29.03
N TRP A 505 -41.66 15.85 28.27
CA TRP A 505 -42.99 15.34 27.93
C TRP A 505 -43.68 14.61 29.12
N ILE A 506 -42.93 13.89 29.98
CA ILE A 506 -43.42 13.12 31.13
C ILE A 506 -43.28 13.89 32.47
N ILE A 507 -42.39 14.88 32.59
CA ILE A 507 -42.29 15.78 33.76
C ILE A 507 -43.30 16.91 33.65
N MET A 508 -43.86 17.16 32.45
CA MET A 508 -45.16 17.84 32.37
C MET A 508 -46.29 17.02 33.03
N GLU A 509 -46.05 15.76 33.41
CA GLU A 509 -47.13 14.82 33.77
C GLU A 509 -47.09 14.13 35.15
N ASN A 510 -45.98 13.98 35.92
CA ASN A 510 -46.04 13.57 37.35
C ASN A 510 -44.70 13.62 38.12
N GLY A 511 -44.51 14.59 39.02
CA GLY A 511 -43.54 14.48 40.12
C GLY A 511 -44.02 13.62 41.31
N THR A 512 -43.16 12.78 41.93
CA THR A 512 -43.07 12.55 43.41
C THR A 512 -41.96 11.57 43.87
N LYS A 513 -41.00 12.10 44.66
CA LYS A 513 -40.33 11.52 45.89
C LYS A 513 -39.33 10.32 45.90
N SER A 514 -38.04 10.67 46.16
CA SER A 514 -37.09 10.29 47.26
C SER A 514 -36.81 8.85 47.79
N THR A 515 -35.50 8.44 47.87
CA THR A 515 -34.60 8.06 49.05
C THR A 515 -33.42 7.03 48.83
N GLU A 516 -32.19 7.50 49.10
CA GLU A 516 -30.99 6.93 49.79
C GLU A 516 -30.23 5.57 49.45
N PRO A 517 -28.93 5.41 49.87
CA PRO A 517 -27.99 4.31 49.46
C PRO A 517 -27.32 3.46 50.60
N SER A 518 -26.71 2.29 50.24
CA SER A 518 -25.77 1.53 51.10
C SER A 518 -24.71 0.63 50.43
N GLU A 519 -23.43 0.99 50.64
CA GLU A 519 -22.36 0.22 51.31
C GLU A 519 -21.94 -1.27 51.02
N PHE A 520 -20.60 -1.43 50.82
CA PHE A 520 -19.62 -2.40 51.40
C PHE A 520 -18.81 -3.40 50.48
N SER A 521 -17.49 -3.11 50.39
CA SER A 521 -16.26 -3.94 50.53
C SER A 521 -15.85 -5.21 49.70
N SER A 522 -14.53 -5.29 49.44
CA SER A 522 -13.70 -6.44 49.00
C SER A 522 -13.16 -7.33 50.14
N PRO A 523 -12.51 -8.49 49.84
CA PRO A 523 -11.12 -8.68 50.33
C PRO A 523 -10.13 -9.60 49.51
N LEU A 524 -8.88 -9.13 49.34
CA LEU A 524 -7.56 -9.69 49.77
C LEU A 524 -6.87 -10.95 49.15
N LEU A 525 -5.68 -10.78 48.52
CA LEU A 525 -4.25 -11.18 48.87
C LEU A 525 -3.89 -12.69 48.70
N SER A 526 -2.75 -13.15 48.14
CA SER A 526 -1.31 -12.97 48.47
C SER A 526 -0.37 -14.02 47.79
N THR A 527 0.88 -13.63 47.49
CA THR A 527 2.06 -14.43 47.06
C THR A 527 2.92 -14.93 48.25
N GLU A 528 3.53 -16.13 48.18
CA GLU A 528 4.70 -16.51 49.03
C GLU A 528 5.67 -17.52 48.38
N SER A 529 6.98 -17.30 48.52
CA SER A 529 8.06 -18.24 48.17
C SER A 529 8.86 -18.70 49.38
N HIS A 530 9.07 -20.02 49.57
CA HIS A 530 10.33 -20.61 50.11
C HIS A 530 10.38 -22.17 50.11
N GLY A 531 11.31 -22.73 49.34
CA GLY A 531 12.34 -23.74 49.71
C GLY A 531 11.99 -25.10 50.37
N TYR A 532 12.19 -26.23 49.64
CA TYR A 532 13.15 -27.34 49.95
C TYR A 532 12.94 -28.62 49.09
N GLY A 533 13.98 -29.02 48.32
CA GLY A 533 14.48 -30.41 48.34
C GLY A 533 14.06 -31.42 47.27
N GLY A 534 14.93 -31.65 46.26
CA GLY A 534 15.36 -33.02 45.90
C GLY A 534 15.28 -33.45 44.42
N ASN A 535 16.46 -33.58 43.80
CA ASN A 535 16.86 -34.61 42.81
C ASN A 535 15.96 -34.89 41.58
N ASP A 536 16.42 -34.46 40.40
CA ASP A 536 17.03 -35.38 39.40
C ASP A 536 17.61 -34.60 38.22
N GLY A 537 18.94 -34.44 38.20
CA GLY A 537 19.67 -33.83 37.09
C GLY A 537 19.65 -34.64 35.78
N VAL A 538 19.34 -33.99 34.66
CA VAL A 538 19.97 -34.26 33.35
C VAL A 538 20.36 -32.93 32.70
N ASP A 539 21.63 -32.57 32.85
CA ASP A 539 22.31 -31.53 32.08
C ASP A 539 22.40 -31.89 30.58
N CYS A 540 21.93 -31.01 29.68
CA CYS A 540 22.41 -30.95 28.28
C CYS A 540 22.45 -29.51 27.73
N GLU A 541 23.55 -28.82 28.06
CA GLU A 541 24.37 -28.04 27.12
C GLU A 541 23.68 -27.30 25.94
N GLU A 542 23.55 -25.99 26.13
CA GLU A 542 23.61 -24.94 25.10
C GLU A 542 24.64 -25.21 23.98
N LYS A 543 24.17 -25.34 22.73
CA LYS A 543 25.02 -25.17 21.53
C LYS A 543 24.46 -24.14 20.57
N GLY A 544 24.90 -22.89 20.78
CA GLY A 544 24.81 -21.84 19.76
C GLY A 544 25.47 -22.27 18.45
N GLN A 545 24.67 -22.50 17.40
CA GLN A 545 25.13 -22.56 16.03
C GLN A 545 24.55 -21.40 15.20
N THR A 546 25.39 -20.41 14.92
CA THR A 546 25.19 -19.35 13.93
C THR A 546 25.17 -19.93 12.51
N GLU A 547 24.02 -20.47 12.09
CA GLU A 547 23.84 -20.99 10.74
C GLU A 547 23.87 -19.90 9.66
N THR A 548 24.84 -19.98 8.73
CA THR A 548 24.82 -19.24 7.48
C THR A 548 23.89 -19.94 6.47
N TRP A 549 22.68 -19.39 6.28
CA TRP A 549 21.67 -19.97 5.39
C TRP A 549 22.02 -19.82 3.90
N SER A 550 22.36 -20.94 3.26
CA SER A 550 22.44 -20.98 1.80
C SER A 550 21.03 -21.04 1.19
N VAL A 551 20.76 -20.14 0.24
CA VAL A 551 19.46 -20.05 -0.43
C VAL A 551 19.36 -21.19 -1.46
N PRO A 552 18.39 -22.12 -1.38
CA PRO A 552 18.31 -23.22 -2.32
C PRO A 552 18.08 -22.71 -3.76
N PRO A 553 18.68 -23.32 -4.80
CA PRO A 553 18.48 -22.85 -6.18
C PRO A 553 17.06 -23.03 -6.69
N ILE A 554 16.31 -24.01 -6.19
CA ILE A 554 14.87 -24.12 -6.46
C ILE A 554 14.15 -22.94 -5.84
N LEU A 555 14.66 -22.42 -4.73
CA LEU A 555 14.19 -21.19 -4.10
C LEU A 555 14.68 -19.92 -4.83
N ILE A 556 15.59 -20.05 -5.81
CA ILE A 556 15.88 -18.97 -6.74
C ILE A 556 15.22 -19.19 -8.12
N LEU A 557 15.00 -20.43 -8.54
CA LEU A 557 14.39 -20.77 -9.84
C LEU A 557 12.91 -20.66 -9.78
N THR A 558 12.28 -21.19 -8.75
CA THR A 558 10.84 -20.98 -8.53
C THR A 558 10.78 -19.40 -8.43
N THR A 559 11.83 -18.68 -7.95
CA THR A 559 12.06 -17.19 -7.75
C THR A 559 12.56 -16.62 -9.06
N LEU A 560 12.51 -17.48 -10.08
CA LEU A 560 12.68 -17.25 -11.48
C LEU A 560 11.64 -18.07 -12.36
N VAL A 561 10.50 -18.61 -11.79
CA VAL A 561 9.13 -19.02 -12.31
C VAL A 561 7.76 -18.56 -11.60
N ALA A 562 7.80 -17.97 -10.40
CA ALA A 562 6.89 -16.91 -9.85
C ALA A 562 6.72 -15.23 -10.11
N VAL A 563 7.45 -14.09 -10.46
CA VAL A 563 8.80 -13.35 -10.91
C VAL A 563 8.50 -12.88 -12.21
N SER A 564 8.80 -13.45 -13.35
CA SER A 564 8.02 -13.88 -14.53
C SER A 564 6.47 -13.73 -14.38
N GLY A 565 5.97 -13.46 -13.15
CA GLY A 565 5.22 -12.37 -12.45
C GLY A 565 5.14 -10.79 -12.64
N SER A 566 5.84 -9.86 -12.05
CA SER A 566 5.46 -8.46 -12.14
C SER A 566 5.98 -7.75 -13.45
N TYR A 567 6.71 -8.43 -14.37
CA TYR A 567 7.16 -8.30 -15.85
C TYR A 567 5.86 -8.70 -16.55
N VAL A 568 4.87 -9.34 -15.84
CA VAL A 568 3.42 -9.60 -15.83
C VAL A 568 2.64 -8.57 -15.03
N PHE A 569 3.12 -7.75 -14.07
CA PHE A 569 2.70 -6.33 -13.65
C PHE A 569 3.18 -5.09 -14.41
N GLY A 570 4.35 -4.53 -14.07
CA GLY A 570 4.99 -3.38 -14.65
C GLY A 570 4.59 -3.10 -16.04
N ALA A 571 5.37 -3.65 -16.93
CA ALA A 571 5.39 -3.65 -18.34
C ALA A 571 4.17 -3.19 -19.05
N ALA A 572 3.04 -3.34 -18.38
CA ALA A 572 1.67 -2.96 -18.54
C ALA A 572 1.40 -1.48 -18.49
N VAL A 573 1.64 -0.95 -17.32
CA VAL A 573 1.60 0.47 -17.18
C VAL A 573 2.51 1.15 -18.22
N GLY A 574 3.32 0.33 -18.84
CA GLY A 574 3.78 0.33 -20.14
C GLY A 574 3.06 1.19 -21.15
N TYR A 575 1.80 1.13 -21.71
CA TYR A 575 1.57 1.58 -23.12
C TYR A 575 0.89 2.90 -23.72
N SER A 576 0.51 4.04 -23.15
CA SER A 576 0.00 5.23 -23.93
C SER A 576 0.85 6.68 -24.18
N SER A 577 2.14 7.22 -23.80
CA SER A 577 3.65 7.77 -24.35
C SER A 577 5.00 7.38 -25.73
N PRO A 578 5.32 6.28 -26.70
CA PRO A 578 5.41 6.27 -28.08
C PRO A 578 4.00 5.99 -28.78
N ALA A 579 3.05 5.18 -28.32
CA ALA A 579 1.57 5.22 -28.54
C ALA A 579 0.73 6.48 -28.64
N GLN A 580 1.07 7.76 -28.64
CA GLN A 580 0.27 9.00 -28.52
C GLN A 580 0.52 10.13 -29.58
N THR A 581 0.76 9.80 -30.85
CA THR A 581 0.42 10.56 -32.08
C THR A 581 -0.69 10.08 -33.15
N GLY A 582 -1.34 8.86 -33.45
CA GLY A 582 -1.06 7.54 -34.20
C GLY A 582 -2.05 6.36 -34.46
N ILE A 583 -2.45 5.53 -33.49
CA ILE A 583 -3.79 5.01 -33.14
C ILE A 583 -4.78 6.15 -33.25
N MET A 584 -4.48 7.31 -32.66
CA MET A 584 -5.18 8.56 -33.01
C MET A 584 -5.22 8.63 -34.52
N ASN A 585 -4.04 8.56 -35.15
CA ASN A 585 -3.92 8.81 -36.57
C ASN A 585 -4.45 7.63 -37.42
N ASP A 586 -4.38 6.38 -36.95
CA ASP A 586 -4.80 5.15 -37.63
C ASP A 586 -6.27 4.83 -37.34
N LEU A 587 -6.87 5.38 -36.27
CA LEU A 587 -8.26 5.16 -35.87
C LEU A 587 -9.11 6.43 -35.73
N ASN A 588 -8.54 7.62 -35.98
CA ASN A 588 -9.13 8.97 -35.88
C ASN A 588 -9.86 9.27 -34.56
N LEU A 589 -9.21 8.95 -33.45
CA LEU A 589 -9.82 9.07 -32.11
C LEU A 589 -9.44 10.41 -31.45
N GLY A 590 -10.46 11.10 -30.91
CA GLY A 590 -10.36 12.50 -30.46
C GLY A 590 -9.55 12.66 -29.18
N VAL A 591 -9.48 13.88 -28.60
CA VAL A 591 -9.03 14.08 -27.20
C VAL A 591 -10.02 13.30 -26.31
N ALA A 592 -11.32 13.56 -26.10
CA ALA A 592 -12.20 12.72 -25.23
C ALA A 592 -12.59 11.28 -25.62
N GLU A 593 -12.30 10.77 -26.83
CA GLU A 593 -12.29 9.30 -27.02
C GLU A 593 -10.92 8.79 -26.76
N TYR A 594 -9.91 9.60 -27.06
CA TYR A 594 -8.76 9.70 -26.19
C TYR A 594 -9.27 9.67 -24.69
N SER A 595 -10.19 10.48 -24.13
CA SER A 595 -10.90 10.24 -22.84
C SER A 595 -12.03 9.17 -22.73
N LEU A 596 -11.92 8.09 -23.52
CA LEU A 596 -12.57 6.82 -23.10
C LEU A 596 -11.97 5.56 -23.72
N PHE A 597 -11.17 5.60 -24.68
CA PHE A 597 -10.12 4.53 -24.73
C PHE A 597 -9.58 4.67 -23.34
N GLY A 598 -8.72 5.62 -23.14
CA GLY A 598 -7.89 5.51 -22.04
C GLY A 598 -8.34 5.07 -20.67
N SER A 599 -9.63 5.05 -20.17
CA SER A 599 -10.29 5.09 -18.83
C SER A 599 -11.32 4.00 -18.46
N ILE A 600 -11.31 2.89 -19.19
CA ILE A 600 -11.86 1.51 -19.02
C ILE A 600 -11.02 0.07 -18.91
N LEU A 601 -9.84 -0.46 -18.42
CA LEU A 601 -8.58 -0.36 -17.62
C LEU A 601 -8.69 -0.61 -16.11
N THR A 602 -8.23 0.14 -15.18
CA THR A 602 -9.17 1.08 -14.64
C THR A 602 -10.64 0.91 -15.05
N ILE A 603 -11.39 0.22 -15.93
CA ILE A 603 -12.81 -0.25 -15.67
C ILE A 603 -12.89 -1.71 -15.13
N GLY A 604 -11.80 -2.28 -14.61
CA GLY A 604 -11.86 -3.69 -14.24
C GLY A 604 -10.62 -4.46 -13.73
N ALA A 605 -9.49 -3.77 -13.69
CA ALA A 605 -8.64 -3.77 -12.56
C ALA A 605 -9.48 -3.80 -11.29
N MET A 606 -10.59 -3.10 -11.28
CA MET A 606 -11.65 -3.34 -10.38
C MET A 606 -12.04 -4.80 -10.65
N ILE A 607 -12.81 -5.17 -11.67
CA ILE A 607 -13.45 -6.46 -11.88
C ILE A 607 -12.72 -7.62 -11.23
N GLY A 608 -11.46 -7.85 -11.54
CA GLY A 608 -10.79 -8.93 -10.85
C GLY A 608 -10.38 -8.74 -9.49
N ALA A 609 -10.15 -7.55 -9.04
CA ALA A 609 -9.76 -7.34 -7.70
C ALA A 609 -10.85 -7.99 -6.81
N ILE A 610 -12.11 -7.78 -7.18
CA ILE A 610 -13.27 -8.36 -6.49
C ILE A 610 -13.06 -9.82 -6.63
N ILE A 611 -12.90 -10.27 -7.86
CA ILE A 611 -12.99 -11.68 -8.15
C ILE A 611 -11.69 -12.44 -7.75
N SER A 612 -10.61 -11.71 -7.44
CA SER A 612 -9.41 -12.18 -6.79
C SER A 612 -9.44 -12.08 -5.32
N GLY A 613 -10.57 -11.60 -4.86
CA GLY A 613 -11.28 -12.38 -3.93
C GLY A 613 -11.47 -13.79 -4.51
N ARG A 614 -12.65 -14.15 -4.97
CA ARG A 614 -13.08 -15.56 -4.84
C ARG A 614 -12.43 -16.75 -5.62
N ILE A 615 -11.16 -16.76 -6.06
CA ILE A 615 -10.54 -17.81 -6.92
C ILE A 615 -9.56 -18.73 -6.09
N ALA A 616 -8.24 -18.97 -6.25
CA ALA A 616 -7.27 -19.69 -5.32
C ALA A 616 -7.73 -20.23 -3.95
N ASP A 617 -8.17 -19.36 -3.06
CA ASP A 617 -9.05 -19.67 -1.93
C ASP A 617 -9.89 -20.92 -2.16
N TYR A 618 -10.65 -20.83 -3.22
CA TYR A 618 -11.26 -21.85 -4.03
C TYR A 618 -10.29 -22.65 -4.96
N ALA A 619 -9.38 -22.01 -5.72
CA ALA A 619 -8.65 -22.64 -6.85
C ALA A 619 -7.16 -23.12 -6.65
N GLY A 620 -6.41 -22.62 -5.69
CA GLY A 620 -4.95 -22.63 -5.46
C GLY A 620 -4.15 -21.46 -6.08
N ARG A 621 -3.02 -21.07 -5.45
CA ARG A 621 -2.15 -19.92 -5.82
C ARG A 621 -1.83 -20.01 -7.29
N ARG A 622 -1.47 -21.22 -7.68
CA ARG A 622 -0.94 -21.63 -8.98
C ARG A 622 -2.00 -21.86 -10.03
N ALA A 623 -3.22 -22.25 -9.65
CA ALA A 623 -4.29 -22.47 -10.62
C ALA A 623 -5.09 -21.24 -10.88
N ALA A 624 -5.19 -20.37 -9.87
CA ALA A 624 -5.38 -19.00 -10.17
C ALA A 624 -4.30 -18.70 -11.26
N MET A 625 -2.98 -18.96 -11.15
CA MET A 625 -1.96 -18.30 -12.03
C MET A 625 -2.04 -18.58 -13.51
N GLY A 626 -2.80 -19.59 -13.91
CA GLY A 626 -3.16 -19.78 -15.31
C GLY A 626 -4.49 -19.14 -15.69
N PHE A 627 -5.49 -19.07 -14.78
CA PHE A 627 -6.85 -18.56 -15.00
C PHE A 627 -6.88 -17.25 -15.75
N SER A 628 -5.88 -16.47 -15.45
CA SER A 628 -5.73 -15.20 -16.05
C SER A 628 -4.80 -15.23 -17.26
N GLU A 629 -3.75 -16.07 -17.41
CA GLU A 629 -2.83 -16.19 -18.61
C GLU A 629 -3.65 -16.45 -19.88
N VAL A 630 -4.89 -16.84 -19.67
CA VAL A 630 -6.06 -16.76 -20.56
C VAL A 630 -6.59 -15.34 -20.83
N PHE A 631 -7.40 -14.71 -19.94
CA PHE A 631 -7.94 -13.31 -20.04
C PHE A 631 -7.02 -12.28 -20.70
N CYS A 632 -5.79 -12.58 -20.41
CA CYS A 632 -4.58 -11.84 -20.57
C CYS A 632 -4.21 -11.78 -22.00
N ILE A 633 -3.40 -12.73 -22.41
CA ILE A 633 -3.26 -13.13 -23.79
C ILE A 633 -4.58 -12.91 -24.59
N LEU A 634 -5.79 -13.08 -24.02
CA LEU A 634 -7.06 -12.89 -24.71
C LEU A 634 -7.45 -11.49 -25.15
N GLY A 635 -7.78 -10.59 -24.22
CA GLY A 635 -8.14 -9.30 -24.71
C GLY A 635 -6.85 -8.62 -25.21
N TRP A 636 -5.66 -9.20 -24.89
CA TRP A 636 -4.53 -8.92 -25.75
C TRP A 636 -5.10 -9.37 -27.11
N LEU A 637 -4.99 -10.58 -27.57
CA LEU A 637 -5.43 -10.98 -28.93
C LEU A 637 -6.31 -10.07 -29.85
N ALA A 638 -7.58 -9.74 -29.59
CA ALA A 638 -8.42 -8.94 -30.53
C ALA A 638 -7.91 -7.53 -31.04
N VAL A 639 -6.71 -7.05 -30.66
CA VAL A 639 -6.27 -5.65 -30.86
C VAL A 639 -5.12 -5.60 -31.80
N ALA A 640 -4.12 -6.46 -31.64
CA ALA A 640 -3.14 -6.61 -32.71
C ALA A 640 -3.96 -6.71 -34.04
N PHE A 641 -5.24 -7.14 -33.93
CA PHE A 641 -6.45 -7.08 -34.77
C PHE A 641 -7.55 -5.96 -34.63
N SER A 642 -7.56 -4.96 -33.72
CA SER A 642 -8.56 -3.88 -33.62
C SER A 642 -8.58 -2.97 -34.81
N LYS A 643 -9.78 -2.53 -35.10
CA LYS A 643 -10.07 -1.57 -36.15
C LYS A 643 -10.99 -0.43 -35.72
N VAL A 644 -11.47 -0.43 -34.47
CA VAL A 644 -12.40 0.58 -33.90
C VAL A 644 -12.16 0.76 -32.41
N GLY A 645 -12.56 1.93 -31.90
CA GLY A 645 -12.46 2.34 -30.50
C GLY A 645 -13.11 1.38 -29.50
N TRP A 646 -14.15 0.60 -29.86
CA TRP A 646 -14.84 -0.25 -28.86
C TRP A 646 -14.19 -1.61 -28.62
N TRP A 647 -13.65 -2.25 -29.67
CA TRP A 647 -12.63 -3.26 -29.41
C TRP A 647 -11.65 -2.57 -28.51
N LEU A 648 -11.13 -1.43 -28.98
CA LEU A 648 -10.26 -0.60 -28.20
C LEU A 648 -10.75 -0.37 -26.71
N TYR A 649 -11.96 -0.70 -26.20
CA TYR A 649 -12.40 -0.56 -24.79
C TYR A 649 -12.90 -1.86 -24.13
N VAL A 650 -13.25 -2.92 -24.86
CA VAL A 650 -13.77 -4.22 -24.30
C VAL A 650 -12.69 -5.06 -23.68
N GLY A 651 -11.64 -4.96 -24.42
CA GLY A 651 -10.43 -5.60 -24.19
C GLY A 651 -9.31 -4.62 -24.53
N ARG A 652 -9.63 -3.32 -24.48
CA ARG A 652 -9.02 -2.50 -23.47
C ARG A 652 -10.18 -2.47 -22.36
N LEU A 653 -10.76 -3.63 -22.04
CA LEU A 653 -11.40 -4.11 -20.78
C LEU A 653 -10.67 -5.42 -20.24
N LEU A 654 -10.88 -6.75 -20.53
CA LEU A 654 -10.14 -8.10 -20.22
C LEU A 654 -8.60 -8.67 -19.97
N VAL A 655 -7.33 -8.26 -20.40
CA VAL A 655 -5.75 -8.19 -20.00
C VAL A 655 -5.75 -7.28 -18.76
N GLY A 656 -7.01 -7.02 -18.40
CA GLY A 656 -7.89 -6.32 -17.57
C GLY A 656 -8.70 -6.79 -16.36
N CYS A 657 -9.30 -7.95 -16.40
CA CYS A 657 -9.81 -8.50 -15.22
C CYS A 657 -8.81 -8.87 -14.07
N GLY A 658 -7.47 -9.08 -13.77
CA GLY A 658 -6.18 -9.80 -14.29
C GLY A 658 -4.66 -9.37 -14.50
N MET A 659 -3.92 -8.21 -14.43
CA MET A 659 -3.09 -7.34 -13.53
C MET A 659 -3.30 -7.50 -11.93
N GLY A 660 -4.24 -8.22 -11.35
CA GLY A 660 -4.58 -8.22 -9.91
C GLY A 660 -5.56 -9.12 -8.98
N LEU A 661 -6.30 -10.12 -9.41
CA LEU A 661 -5.74 -11.47 -9.30
C LEU A 661 -4.28 -11.49 -9.27
N LEU A 662 -3.35 -10.70 -9.85
CA LEU A 662 -1.91 -10.95 -9.83
C LEU A 662 -1.17 -9.80 -9.16
N SER A 663 -1.65 -8.65 -8.70
CA SER A 663 -0.77 -7.75 -7.92
C SER A 663 -0.64 -8.13 -6.52
N TYR A 664 -1.60 -8.91 -6.14
CA TYR A 664 -1.89 -9.63 -4.97
C TYR A 664 -1.12 -10.92 -4.36
N VAL A 665 -0.71 -12.21 -4.69
CA VAL A 665 -0.93 -13.80 -4.86
C VAL A 665 0.39 -14.25 -4.47
N VAL A 666 1.35 -13.52 -5.07
CA VAL A 666 2.75 -13.27 -5.39
C VAL A 666 3.14 -11.84 -4.92
N PRO A 667 2.35 -11.05 -4.19
CA PRO A 667 3.04 -10.84 -2.98
C PRO A 667 2.55 -11.58 -1.82
N VAL A 668 1.95 -12.61 -2.33
CA VAL A 668 1.73 -13.72 -1.60
C VAL A 668 2.68 -14.72 -2.30
N TYR A 669 2.68 -15.71 -3.26
CA TYR A 669 3.26 -17.09 -3.34
C TYR A 669 4.69 -17.21 -2.78
N VAL A 670 5.28 -16.03 -2.53
CA VAL A 670 6.16 -15.47 -1.53
C VAL A 670 5.74 -14.97 -0.11
N ALA A 671 4.59 -14.65 0.46
CA ALA A 671 4.45 -14.44 1.91
C ALA A 671 5.15 -15.57 2.70
N GLU A 672 4.52 -16.68 2.73
CA GLU A 672 4.74 -18.08 2.91
C GLU A 672 6.25 -19.05 2.46
N ILE A 673 6.84 -19.83 1.35
CA ILE A 673 8.17 -20.00 0.42
C ILE A 673 9.65 -19.72 1.01
N THR A 674 10.15 -18.81 1.90
CA THR A 674 11.69 -18.56 2.01
C THR A 674 12.14 -18.65 3.44
N PRO A 675 13.40 -18.96 3.80
CA PRO A 675 13.81 -19.38 5.14
C PRO A 675 14.12 -18.21 6.04
N LYS A 676 13.82 -18.42 7.33
CA LYS A 676 13.21 -17.43 8.20
C LYS A 676 14.02 -16.08 8.44
N ASN A 677 15.05 -15.76 7.67
CA ASN A 677 15.88 -14.53 7.69
C ASN A 677 15.82 -13.71 6.39
N LEU A 678 15.59 -14.38 5.26
CA LEU A 678 15.92 -13.84 3.94
C LEU A 678 14.76 -13.26 3.24
N ARG A 679 13.58 -13.55 3.74
CA ARG A 679 12.35 -13.11 3.13
C ARG A 679 12.36 -11.72 2.56
N GLY A 680 13.05 -10.85 3.31
CA GLY A 680 13.30 -9.41 3.33
C GLY A 680 14.41 -8.98 2.43
N GLY A 681 15.32 -9.87 2.10
CA GLY A 681 16.28 -9.69 1.02
C GLY A 681 15.87 -10.40 -0.25
N PHE A 682 14.84 -11.21 -0.16
CA PHE A 682 14.13 -11.79 -1.25
C PHE A 682 13.19 -10.65 -1.69
N THR A 683 11.95 -10.85 -1.54
CA THR A 683 10.75 -10.10 -1.87
C THR A 683 10.53 -8.73 -2.56
N THR A 684 11.12 -7.54 -2.82
CA THR A 684 12.33 -6.59 -2.97
C THR A 684 13.02 -6.85 -4.22
N VAL A 685 13.34 -8.08 -4.14
CA VAL A 685 13.37 -8.90 -5.20
C VAL A 685 11.91 -9.41 -5.41
N HIS A 686 10.55 -8.99 -5.20
CA HIS A 686 9.18 -8.11 -5.61
C HIS A 686 8.86 -7.04 -6.77
N GLN A 687 9.23 -5.74 -6.61
CA GLN A 687 9.44 -4.60 -7.57
C GLN A 687 10.83 -4.02 -8.03
N LEU A 688 11.98 -4.64 -7.82
CA LEU A 688 13.23 -4.38 -8.56
C LEU A 688 12.95 -4.62 -10.02
N MET A 689 12.82 -5.89 -10.42
CA MET A 689 11.73 -6.33 -11.26
C MET A 689 10.27 -5.75 -10.73
N ILE A 690 9.73 -4.51 -10.75
CA ILE A 690 8.66 -3.84 -11.54
C ILE A 690 9.30 -2.65 -12.25
N CYS A 691 10.62 -2.63 -12.14
CA CYS A 691 11.68 -1.94 -12.82
C CYS A 691 12.93 -2.62 -13.66
N CYS A 692 12.70 -3.39 -14.83
CA CYS A 692 12.87 -4.16 -16.23
C CYS A 692 11.41 -4.44 -16.63
N GLY A 693 10.20 -4.30 -15.96
CA GLY A 693 9.13 -3.35 -15.32
C GLY A 693 8.42 -2.06 -15.91
N VAL A 694 8.90 -0.83 -15.95
CA VAL A 694 8.56 0.40 -16.70
C VAL A 694 9.42 0.93 -17.91
N SER A 695 10.56 0.29 -18.21
CA SER A 695 11.87 0.33 -18.96
C SER A 695 12.26 -1.02 -19.68
N LEU A 696 11.88 -2.38 -19.54
CA LEU A 696 11.36 -3.69 -20.38
C LEU A 696 10.54 -3.01 -21.57
N THR A 697 9.32 -2.67 -22.34
CA THR A 697 8.57 -1.34 -23.19
C THR A 697 9.03 0.18 -24.19
N TYR A 698 10.01 1.34 -24.04
CA TYR A 698 10.78 2.81 -24.31
C TYR A 698 11.96 3.35 -25.34
N LEU A 699 13.31 3.05 -25.50
CA LEU A 699 14.27 2.50 -26.58
C LEU A 699 13.69 1.43 -27.64
N ILE A 700 13.72 0.04 -27.61
CA ILE A 700 12.71 -0.90 -28.32
C ILE A 700 11.33 -0.26 -28.86
N GLY A 701 10.15 -0.18 -28.20
CA GLY A 701 9.18 0.98 -28.24
C GLY A 701 9.53 2.33 -28.92
N ALA A 702 10.44 3.20 -28.40
CA ALA A 702 11.08 4.40 -29.10
C ALA A 702 11.52 4.08 -30.54
N PHE A 703 11.53 2.81 -30.90
CA PHE A 703 11.95 2.26 -32.17
C PHE A 703 10.88 1.38 -32.84
N LEU A 704 9.73 1.07 -32.22
CA LEU A 704 8.79 0.07 -32.74
C LEU A 704 7.37 0.61 -32.86
N ASN A 705 6.85 0.48 -34.10
CA ASN A 705 5.47 0.80 -34.45
C ASN A 705 4.50 0.26 -33.44
N TRP A 706 3.36 0.94 -33.43
CA TRP A 706 2.17 0.44 -32.83
C TRP A 706 2.04 -1.01 -32.93
N ARG A 707 1.55 -1.40 -34.09
CA ARG A 707 1.29 -2.77 -34.43
C ARG A 707 2.52 -3.69 -34.54
N ILE A 708 3.67 -3.35 -33.91
CA ILE A 708 4.71 -4.35 -33.55
C ILE A 708 4.97 -4.55 -32.05
N LEU A 709 4.30 -3.80 -31.18
CA LEU A 709 4.61 -3.85 -29.77
C LEU A 709 3.91 -5.05 -28.95
N ALA A 710 2.68 -5.58 -29.16
CA ALA A 710 1.78 -6.65 -28.67
C ALA A 710 1.89 -8.06 -29.27
N LEU A 711 2.86 -8.46 -30.07
CA LEU A 711 3.06 -9.92 -30.30
C LEU A 711 4.51 -10.31 -30.11
N ILE A 712 5.41 -9.31 -30.09
CA ILE A 712 6.09 -9.07 -28.82
C ILE A 712 4.96 -8.81 -27.78
N GLY A 713 3.85 -9.55 -27.57
CA GLY A 713 2.72 -9.28 -26.64
C GLY A 713 2.64 -10.23 -25.46
N ILE A 714 3.25 -11.37 -25.67
CA ILE A 714 2.76 -12.61 -25.10
C ILE A 714 3.97 -13.35 -24.49
N ILE A 715 5.21 -12.86 -24.60
CA ILE A 715 6.41 -13.76 -24.58
C ILE A 715 6.66 -14.41 -23.24
N PRO A 716 7.04 -13.69 -22.19
CA PRO A 716 6.78 -14.30 -20.92
C PRO A 716 5.30 -14.55 -20.60
N CYS A 717 4.20 -13.94 -21.14
CA CYS A 717 2.81 -14.46 -20.85
C CYS A 717 2.84 -16.00 -20.87
N LEU A 718 3.61 -16.47 -21.85
CA LEU A 718 4.01 -17.84 -22.00
C LEU A 718 5.13 -18.27 -21.03
N VAL A 719 6.28 -17.59 -20.87
CA VAL A 719 7.28 -17.89 -19.78
C VAL A 719 6.66 -18.15 -18.40
N GLN A 720 5.67 -17.38 -17.94
CA GLN A 720 5.04 -17.68 -16.67
C GLN A 720 4.03 -18.79 -16.83
N LEU A 721 3.00 -18.69 -17.69
CA LEU A 721 1.99 -19.74 -17.87
C LEU A 721 2.59 -21.15 -17.96
N LEU A 722 3.71 -21.24 -18.69
CA LEU A 722 4.51 -22.44 -18.82
C LEU A 722 5.36 -22.73 -17.58
N GLY A 723 6.06 -21.72 -17.07
CA GLY A 723 6.86 -21.81 -15.86
C GLY A 723 6.07 -22.43 -14.70
N LEU A 724 4.83 -22.02 -14.51
CA LEU A 724 3.94 -22.48 -13.42
C LEU A 724 3.92 -23.99 -13.18
N SER A 725 4.15 -24.79 -14.21
CA SER A 725 4.16 -26.24 -14.14
C SER A 725 5.41 -26.80 -13.43
N PHE A 726 6.47 -26.02 -13.25
CA PHE A 726 7.72 -26.43 -12.60
C PHE A 726 7.78 -26.13 -11.08
N ILE A 727 6.77 -25.46 -10.53
CA ILE A 727 6.80 -24.90 -9.17
C ILE A 727 5.71 -25.52 -8.22
N PRO A 728 6.08 -25.92 -6.96
CA PRO A 728 5.13 -26.61 -6.05
C PRO A 728 4.04 -25.67 -5.52
N GLU A 729 2.75 -25.99 -5.72
CA GLU A 729 1.66 -25.25 -5.07
C GLU A 729 1.90 -25.13 -3.57
N SER A 730 1.23 -24.18 -2.95
CA SER A 730 1.65 -23.75 -1.68
C SER A 730 1.49 -24.79 -0.57
N PRO A 731 2.53 -25.24 0.16
CA PRO A 731 2.35 -26.09 1.31
C PRO A 731 1.37 -25.58 2.30
N ARG A 732 1.21 -24.29 2.29
CA ARG A 732 0.26 -23.69 3.13
C ARG A 732 -1.12 -23.61 2.64
N TRP A 733 -1.34 -23.10 1.45
CA TRP A 733 -2.67 -23.31 0.90
C TRP A 733 -3.11 -24.76 1.00
N LEU A 734 -2.20 -25.67 0.65
CA LEU A 734 -2.37 -27.11 0.75
C LEU A 734 -2.77 -27.47 2.19
N ALA A 735 -2.00 -27.06 3.21
CA ALA A 735 -2.37 -27.18 4.63
C ALA A 735 -3.80 -26.69 4.89
N LYS A 736 -4.17 -25.51 4.37
CA LYS A 736 -5.47 -24.86 4.62
C LYS A 736 -6.64 -25.51 3.90
N SER A 737 -6.41 -26.01 2.70
CA SER A 737 -7.33 -26.81 1.93
C SER A 737 -7.35 -28.27 2.40
N GLY A 738 -6.67 -28.60 3.52
CA GLY A 738 -6.70 -29.90 4.19
C GLY A 738 -5.70 -30.94 3.64
N HIS A 739 -4.77 -30.51 2.78
CA HIS A 739 -3.79 -31.34 2.06
C HIS A 739 -2.38 -31.28 2.68
N TRP A 740 -2.20 -31.91 3.85
CA TRP A 740 -0.93 -31.93 4.63
C TRP A 740 0.28 -32.53 3.98
N GLU A 741 0.17 -33.70 3.38
CA GLU A 741 1.30 -34.40 2.80
C GLU A 741 1.91 -33.61 1.64
N ARG A 742 1.03 -33.03 0.79
CA ARG A 742 1.46 -32.13 -0.28
C ARG A 742 2.09 -30.87 0.28
N SER A 743 1.76 -30.50 1.53
CA SER A 743 2.43 -29.42 2.26
C SER A 743 3.85 -29.74 2.47
N GLU A 744 4.07 -30.69 3.34
CA GLU A 744 5.43 -31.03 3.82
C GLU A 744 6.38 -31.41 2.66
N SER A 745 5.91 -32.18 1.67
CA SER A 745 6.73 -32.50 0.47
C SER A 745 7.12 -31.24 -0.30
N ALA A 746 6.18 -30.30 -0.41
CA ALA A 746 6.48 -29.05 -1.06
C ALA A 746 7.45 -28.21 -0.22
N LEU A 747 7.29 -28.14 1.11
CA LEU A 747 8.14 -27.39 2.04
C LEU A 747 9.58 -27.93 2.03
N GLN A 748 9.73 -29.25 1.99
CA GLN A 748 11.01 -29.94 1.84
C GLN A 748 11.63 -29.71 0.46
N ARG A 749 10.83 -29.67 -0.62
CA ARG A 749 11.33 -29.43 -2.01
C ARG A 749 12.14 -28.13 -2.12
N LEU A 750 11.93 -27.27 -1.16
CA LEU A 750 11.93 -25.83 -1.25
C LEU A 750 12.96 -25.27 -0.25
N ARG A 751 13.07 -25.84 0.96
CA ARG A 751 14.24 -25.65 1.85
C ARG A 751 15.45 -26.43 1.34
N GLY A 752 15.22 -27.41 0.47
CA GLY A 752 16.21 -28.38 0.03
C GLY A 752 15.92 -29.74 0.66
N LYS A 753 16.25 -30.82 -0.08
CA LYS A 753 15.91 -32.20 0.29
C LYS A 753 16.38 -32.69 1.66
N ASN A 754 17.27 -31.95 2.32
CA ASN A 754 17.93 -32.35 3.58
C ASN A 754 17.69 -31.35 4.72
N ALA A 755 16.95 -30.26 4.49
CA ALA A 755 16.71 -29.26 5.53
C ALA A 755 15.61 -29.73 6.51
N ASP A 756 15.82 -29.51 7.80
CA ASP A 756 14.76 -29.76 8.77
C ASP A 756 13.61 -28.77 8.56
N VAL A 757 12.51 -29.32 8.08
CA VAL A 757 11.23 -28.63 7.95
C VAL A 757 10.23 -29.13 8.99
N SER A 758 10.58 -29.91 10.01
CA SER A 758 9.63 -30.36 11.05
C SER A 758 9.23 -29.22 11.97
N GLN A 759 10.21 -28.40 12.38
CA GLN A 759 9.93 -27.11 13.04
C GLN A 759 8.92 -26.35 12.19
N GLU A 760 9.29 -26.12 10.94
CA GLU A 760 8.56 -25.35 9.98
C GLU A 760 7.18 -25.98 9.58
N THR A 761 7.01 -27.28 9.49
CA THR A 761 5.74 -27.96 9.19
C THR A 761 4.84 -27.94 10.41
N THR A 762 5.32 -28.35 11.59
CA THR A 762 4.58 -28.22 12.86
C THR A 762 4.10 -26.81 12.97
N GLU A 763 4.99 -25.84 12.91
CA GLU A 763 4.68 -24.43 12.96
C GLU A 763 3.62 -23.93 11.92
N ILE A 764 3.39 -24.60 10.78
CA ILE A 764 2.27 -24.31 9.85
C ILE A 764 1.02 -25.00 10.35
N ARG A 765 1.22 -26.25 10.78
CA ARG A 765 0.22 -27.11 11.39
C ARG A 765 0.01 -26.79 12.86
N ASP A 766 0.51 -25.71 13.44
CA ASP A 766 -0.36 -24.95 14.29
C ASP A 766 -0.59 -23.51 13.97
N PHE A 767 -0.58 -23.21 12.70
CA PHE A 767 -1.14 -21.99 12.15
C PHE A 767 -1.84 -22.32 10.84
N THR A 768 -2.58 -23.41 10.87
CA THR A 768 -3.57 -23.77 9.86
C THR A 768 -4.90 -24.34 10.56
N GLU A 769 -4.99 -24.32 11.90
CA GLU A 769 -6.07 -24.36 12.91
C GLU A 769 -6.01 -23.07 13.82
N ALA A 770 -5.36 -21.94 13.38
CA ALA A 770 -5.69 -20.48 13.60
C ALA A 770 -6.29 -19.36 12.54
N LEU A 771 -6.66 -19.28 11.19
CA LEU A 771 -7.81 -19.61 10.11
C LEU A 771 -9.32 -20.52 9.89
N GLN A 772 -9.79 -21.76 10.33
CA GLN A 772 -10.90 -22.40 11.24
C GLN A 772 -11.81 -21.53 12.26
N GLN A 773 -12.38 -21.75 13.56
CA GLN A 773 -13.55 -21.08 14.51
C GLN A 773 -14.16 -19.55 14.89
N GLN A 774 -13.56 -18.28 15.08
CA GLN A 774 -14.03 -16.78 15.08
C GLN A 774 -15.29 -16.59 14.17
N THR A 775 -15.78 -15.39 13.85
CA THR A 775 -16.91 -15.27 12.87
C THR A 775 -16.52 -14.56 11.60
N GLU A 776 -17.06 -14.95 10.42
CA GLU A 776 -16.79 -14.16 9.23
C GLU A 776 -17.21 -12.74 9.35
N ALA A 777 -16.18 -11.99 9.21
CA ALA A 777 -16.26 -10.64 8.96
C ALA A 777 -17.19 -10.28 7.75
N SER A 778 -18.15 -9.39 8.01
CA SER A 778 -18.82 -8.30 7.29
C SER A 778 -18.27 -6.79 7.35
N ILE A 779 -17.26 -6.26 6.61
CA ILE A 779 -17.13 -5.01 5.80
C ILE A 779 -18.14 -4.04 6.78
N ILE A 780 -17.91 -3.38 7.98
CA ILE A 780 -18.56 -1.98 8.38
C ILE A 780 -18.53 -1.56 9.82
N GLY A 781 -18.50 -2.47 10.75
CA GLY A 781 -17.50 -2.31 11.76
C GLY A 781 -16.40 -3.12 11.20
N LEU A 782 -15.81 -2.62 10.19
CA LEU A 782 -13.35 -1.14 9.63
C LEU A 782 -13.23 0.50 9.55
N PHE A 783 -13.71 1.30 10.51
CA PHE A 783 -14.17 2.68 10.47
C PHE A 783 -14.37 3.18 11.96
N GLN A 784 -14.46 2.29 13.00
CA GLN A 784 -14.78 2.43 14.50
C GLN A 784 -14.00 3.55 15.31
N LEU A 785 -13.26 3.23 16.39
CA LEU A 785 -12.17 3.97 17.08
C LEU A 785 -10.81 3.18 17.32
N GLN A 786 -10.72 1.84 17.28
CA GLN A 786 -9.45 1.14 17.49
C GLN A 786 -8.39 0.90 16.44
N TYR A 787 -8.92 0.55 15.31
CA TYR A 787 -8.48 0.26 13.94
C TYR A 787 -8.59 1.86 13.79
N LEU A 788 -8.45 2.90 14.68
CA LEU A 788 -8.66 4.31 14.36
C LEU A 788 -7.44 5.22 14.36
N LYS A 789 -6.21 4.69 14.30
CA LYS A 789 -4.92 5.37 13.97
C LYS A 789 -3.87 4.74 13.13
N SER A 790 -4.55 3.98 12.42
CA SER A 790 -4.34 3.23 11.36
C SER A 790 -4.97 3.53 9.76
N LEU A 791 -6.23 3.47 9.00
CA LEU A 791 -7.60 4.22 8.45
C LEU A 791 -7.86 5.77 8.23
N THR A 792 -7.21 6.70 8.84
CA THR A 792 -6.30 7.65 8.22
C THR A 792 -3.71 7.19 6.68
N VAL A 793 -2.52 6.55 7.01
CA VAL A 793 -2.12 5.10 7.27
C VAL A 793 -1.73 4.81 5.80
N GLY A 794 -1.52 3.68 5.19
CA GLY A 794 -1.51 3.86 3.74
C GLY A 794 -2.88 4.33 3.14
N VAL A 795 -4.12 4.50 3.74
CA VAL A 795 -5.32 5.02 2.93
C VAL A 795 -4.84 6.16 2.18
N GLY A 796 -4.30 6.96 3.02
CA GLY A 796 -2.96 7.40 3.01
C GLY A 796 -2.19 7.34 1.88
N LEU A 797 -1.16 6.54 1.89
CA LEU A 797 -0.20 6.74 0.90
C LEU A 797 -0.86 6.49 -0.40
N MET A 798 -2.14 6.28 -0.66
CA MET A 798 -2.74 5.75 -1.85
C MET A 798 -3.91 6.51 -2.39
N ILE A 799 -4.64 7.21 -1.55
CA ILE A 799 -4.62 8.61 -1.86
C ILE A 799 -3.16 9.01 -2.02
N LEU A 800 -2.43 9.53 -1.03
CA LEU A 800 -1.36 10.48 -1.25
C LEU A 800 -0.12 9.91 -2.16
N GLN A 801 -0.15 8.67 -2.68
CA GLN A 801 0.80 7.90 -3.57
C GLN A 801 0.36 8.00 -5.02
N GLN A 802 -0.71 8.73 -5.23
CA GLN A 802 -1.29 8.72 -6.52
C GLN A 802 -1.51 10.16 -6.98
N PHE A 803 -1.61 11.19 -6.13
CA PHE A 803 -1.88 12.68 -6.27
C PHE A 803 -0.50 13.49 -5.79
N GLY A 804 0.91 13.17 -5.79
CA GLY A 804 2.34 13.50 -6.58
C GLY A 804 3.17 13.09 -8.08
N GLY A 805 2.70 12.80 -9.40
CA GLY A 805 3.06 12.32 -10.84
C GLY A 805 2.97 11.00 -11.69
N VAL A 806 2.31 9.93 -11.36
CA VAL A 806 2.41 8.55 -11.71
C VAL A 806 1.25 7.73 -12.29
N ASN A 807 0.14 8.27 -12.67
CA ASN A 807 -0.82 7.69 -13.53
C ASN A 807 -1.12 8.80 -14.57
N GLY A 808 -0.60 10.00 -14.31
CA GLY A 808 -0.44 10.95 -15.36
C GLY A 808 0.90 11.09 -15.90
N ILE A 809 2.00 10.66 -15.30
CA ILE A 809 3.17 10.65 -16.13
C ILE A 809 3.42 9.36 -16.87
N ALA A 810 2.73 8.24 -16.84
CA ALA A 810 3.15 6.91 -17.36
C ALA A 810 2.00 6.09 -17.87
N PHE A 811 0.95 6.86 -17.99
CA PHE A 811 0.19 6.94 -19.16
C PHE A 811 0.58 9.27 -21.34
N TYR A 812 1.21 10.43 -21.23
CA TYR A 812 1.51 11.59 -22.25
C TYR A 812 2.85 12.48 -22.39
N ALA A 813 4.09 12.22 -21.95
CA ALA A 813 5.43 12.98 -21.97
C ALA A 813 5.98 13.02 -23.31
N SER A 814 5.45 12.25 -24.22
CA SER A 814 5.73 12.54 -25.55
C SER A 814 4.88 13.78 -25.78
N SER A 815 3.72 14.03 -25.17
CA SER A 815 3.03 15.34 -25.09
C SER A 815 3.67 16.24 -24.07
N ILE A 816 4.42 15.79 -23.10
CA ILE A 816 5.17 16.71 -22.27
C ILE A 816 6.31 17.11 -23.10
N PHE A 817 7.36 16.30 -23.23
CA PHE A 817 8.51 16.51 -24.06
C PHE A 817 8.09 17.15 -25.39
N ILE A 818 7.21 16.59 -26.23
CA ILE A 818 6.56 17.26 -27.41
C ILE A 818 5.90 18.59 -27.05
N SER A 819 4.91 18.69 -26.13
CA SER A 819 4.34 20.03 -25.80
C SER A 819 5.40 21.00 -25.24
N ALA A 820 6.48 20.47 -24.64
CA ALA A 820 7.61 21.14 -24.01
C ALA A 820 8.75 21.37 -25.01
N GLY A 821 8.60 20.94 -26.27
CA GLY A 821 9.58 21.09 -27.34
C GLY A 821 10.78 20.14 -27.33
N PHE A 822 10.83 19.15 -26.45
CA PHE A 822 11.83 18.09 -26.45
C PHE A 822 11.33 16.84 -27.22
N SER A 823 12.23 16.05 -27.77
CA SER A 823 11.84 14.78 -28.39
C SER A 823 11.22 13.85 -27.37
N GLY A 824 10.04 13.29 -27.68
CA GLY A 824 9.50 12.15 -26.94
C GLY A 824 10.60 11.10 -26.77
N SER A 825 11.03 10.43 -27.86
CA SER A 825 12.03 9.32 -27.90
C SER A 825 13.28 9.54 -27.06
N ILE A 826 13.85 10.74 -27.06
CA ILE A 826 15.03 10.97 -26.24
C ILE A 826 14.60 11.25 -24.83
N GLY A 827 13.62 12.13 -24.59
CA GLY A 827 13.07 12.30 -23.25
C GLY A 827 12.63 10.97 -22.64
N MET A 828 12.36 9.93 -23.44
CA MET A 828 12.16 8.53 -23.05
C MET A 828 13.36 7.70 -22.72
N ILE A 829 14.45 7.90 -23.48
CA ILE A 829 15.66 7.09 -23.42
C ILE A 829 16.49 7.70 -22.34
N ALA A 830 16.56 9.02 -22.39
CA ALA A 830 16.71 9.87 -21.24
C ALA A 830 15.59 9.71 -20.24
N MET A 831 14.39 9.12 -20.40
CA MET A 831 13.60 8.41 -19.36
C MET A 831 13.86 6.91 -19.41
N VAL A 832 15.15 6.52 -19.51
CA VAL A 832 15.66 5.22 -19.04
C VAL A 832 16.86 4.76 -17.91
N ALA A 833 17.30 5.36 -16.77
CA ALA A 833 18.70 5.60 -16.18
C ALA A 833 18.71 6.14 -14.77
N VAL A 834 17.80 7.07 -14.63
CA VAL A 834 17.15 7.63 -13.57
C VAL A 834 15.78 6.90 -13.81
N GLN A 835 15.55 5.50 -14.03
CA GLN A 835 14.94 4.16 -13.22
C GLN A 835 15.59 2.93 -12.14
N ILE A 836 16.83 2.20 -12.08
CA ILE A 836 17.74 0.92 -12.11
C ILE A 836 18.85 1.31 -11.13
N PRO A 837 19.89 2.12 -11.41
CA PRO A 837 20.89 2.31 -10.39
C PRO A 837 20.35 2.75 -9.00
N MET A 838 19.50 3.78 -8.92
CA MET A 838 18.69 4.16 -7.70
C MET A 838 17.53 3.22 -7.64
N THR A 839 17.11 2.42 -8.69
CA THR A 839 16.61 1.02 -8.43
C THR A 839 17.39 0.48 -7.33
N THR A 840 18.49 -0.07 -7.67
CA THR A 840 19.16 -1.05 -6.90
C THR A 840 19.64 -0.33 -5.66
N LEU A 841 20.03 0.94 -5.67
CA LEU A 841 20.27 1.77 -4.48
C LEU A 841 19.13 1.80 -3.44
N GLY A 842 17.89 1.46 -3.82
CA GLY A 842 16.59 1.50 -3.14
C GLY A 842 16.41 0.39 -2.21
N VAL A 843 16.02 -0.71 -2.83
CA VAL A 843 16.24 -2.06 -2.32
C VAL A 843 17.54 -2.20 -1.68
N LEU A 844 18.54 -1.48 -2.16
CA LEU A 844 19.71 -1.41 -1.41
C LEU A 844 19.57 -0.55 -0.13
N LEU A 845 19.18 0.72 -0.08
CA LEU A 845 19.15 1.46 1.19
C LEU A 845 18.10 0.90 2.16
N MET A 846 17.43 -0.19 1.78
CA MET A 846 16.12 -0.60 2.28
C MET A 846 16.12 -1.48 3.54
N ASP A 847 16.94 -2.51 3.57
CA ASP A 847 17.81 -2.88 4.66
C ASP A 847 19.25 -2.29 4.60
N LYS A 848 19.29 -0.96 4.40
CA LYS A 848 20.26 -0.01 5.09
C LYS A 848 19.80 1.17 5.92
N SER A 849 19.40 2.30 5.35
CA SER A 849 19.17 3.48 6.18
C SER A 849 18.19 3.12 7.27
N GLY A 850 17.08 2.46 6.93
CA GLY A 850 15.96 2.06 7.81
C GLY A 850 14.59 2.00 7.07
N ARG A 851 13.46 1.89 7.77
CA ARG A 851 12.01 2.13 7.50
C ARG A 851 11.19 3.56 7.78
N ARG A 852 11.45 4.78 8.55
CA ARG A 852 11.52 6.50 8.70
C ARG A 852 12.76 7.75 8.30
N PRO A 853 14.20 7.82 8.03
CA PRO A 853 15.13 7.71 6.75
C PRO A 853 15.35 6.83 5.44
N LEU A 854 14.37 6.14 4.83
CA LEU A 854 14.00 5.77 3.49
C LEU A 854 12.59 6.19 2.90
N LEU A 855 11.96 7.27 3.45
CA LEU A 855 10.88 8.28 3.03
C LEU A 855 11.04 9.90 3.27
N LEU A 856 12.28 10.62 3.43
CA LEU A 856 13.12 12.04 3.73
C LEU A 856 14.59 12.09 2.96
N ILE A 857 15.02 11.21 1.98
CA ILE A 857 15.79 11.08 0.63
C ILE A 857 14.78 10.84 -0.58
N SER A 858 13.96 9.88 -1.17
CA SER A 858 12.55 10.01 -1.96
C SER A 858 11.33 11.11 -2.15
N ALA A 859 11.09 12.27 -1.52
CA ALA A 859 10.06 13.30 -1.36
C ALA A 859 10.42 14.83 -1.45
N SER A 860 11.37 15.47 -0.76
CA SER A 860 12.54 16.04 -1.63
C SER A 860 13.41 14.82 -2.17
N GLY A 861 14.30 14.60 -3.27
CA GLY A 861 14.17 14.02 -4.89
C GLY A 861 12.91 14.50 -6.32
N THR A 862 11.39 14.81 -6.47
CA THR A 862 9.86 14.79 -5.48
C THR A 862 8.74 15.85 -5.55
N CYS A 863 8.66 16.54 -4.42
CA CYS A 863 8.92 17.92 -4.39
C CYS A 863 9.78 18.23 -5.56
N LEU A 864 11.11 18.35 -5.51
CA LEU A 864 11.92 19.03 -6.50
C LEU A 864 11.84 18.43 -7.92
N GLY A 865 10.90 17.49 -8.28
CA GLY A 865 10.27 17.37 -9.64
C GLY A 865 8.77 17.23 -9.93
N CYS A 866 7.85 17.76 -9.09
CA CYS A 866 6.68 18.73 -9.37
C CYS A 866 6.35 20.36 -9.61
N PHE A 867 7.12 21.47 -9.68
CA PHE A 867 7.25 22.90 -10.02
C PHE A 867 8.52 23.38 -10.89
N LEU A 868 9.61 22.60 -11.01
CA LEU A 868 10.91 22.85 -11.62
C LEU A 868 10.70 22.69 -13.07
N ALA A 869 10.42 21.51 -13.58
CA ALA A 869 9.84 21.26 -14.85
C ALA A 869 8.94 22.39 -15.39
N ALA A 870 8.44 23.42 -14.71
CA ALA A 870 7.16 23.95 -14.12
C ALA A 870 7.37 25.32 -14.58
N LEU A 871 8.10 25.93 -13.69
CA LEU A 871 9.42 26.09 -14.09
C LEU A 871 9.52 26.13 -15.79
N SER A 872 9.86 25.15 -16.64
CA SER A 872 9.74 25.27 -18.16
C SER A 872 8.44 25.75 -18.91
N PHE A 873 7.31 25.04 -19.05
CA PHE A 873 5.98 25.51 -19.58
C PHE A 873 5.60 26.89 -19.08
N PHE A 874 5.89 27.34 -17.85
CA PHE A 874 5.65 28.78 -17.57
C PHE A 874 6.50 29.66 -18.47
N LEU A 875 7.79 29.34 -18.60
CA LEU A 875 8.70 30.12 -19.40
C LEU A 875 8.26 30.00 -20.87
N GLN A 876 7.68 28.86 -21.30
CA GLN A 876 7.02 28.73 -22.60
C GLN A 876 5.80 29.64 -22.77
N ASP A 877 4.85 29.63 -21.82
CA ASP A 877 3.65 30.47 -21.82
C ASP A 877 3.97 31.96 -21.78
N LEU A 878 5.12 32.33 -21.19
CA LEU A 878 5.64 33.70 -21.23
C LEU A 878 6.58 33.97 -22.40
N HIS A 879 6.80 32.99 -23.27
CA HIS A 879 7.71 33.03 -24.41
C HIS A 879 9.17 33.41 -24.07
N LYS A 880 9.61 33.11 -22.84
CA LYS A 880 10.95 33.44 -22.33
C LYS A 880 11.83 32.19 -22.21
N TRP A 881 13.14 32.33 -22.44
CA TRP A 881 14.15 31.25 -22.27
C TRP A 881 13.79 29.95 -23.03
N LYS A 882 13.40 30.08 -24.31
CA LYS A 882 12.93 28.98 -25.17
C LYS A 882 13.92 27.82 -25.33
N GLU A 883 15.21 28.01 -25.08
CA GLU A 883 16.25 26.95 -25.21
C GLU A 883 16.44 26.21 -23.89
N VAL A 884 16.53 26.98 -22.80
CA VAL A 884 16.67 26.38 -21.48
C VAL A 884 15.38 25.63 -21.28
N SER A 885 14.21 26.26 -21.44
CA SER A 885 12.89 25.64 -21.28
C SER A 885 12.76 24.16 -21.72
N PRO A 886 13.11 23.63 -22.91
CA PRO A 886 13.06 22.20 -23.19
C PRO A 886 14.12 21.27 -22.56
N ILE A 887 15.32 21.75 -22.19
CA ILE A 887 16.26 21.05 -21.25
C ILE A 887 15.79 21.29 -19.84
N LEU A 888 15.02 22.32 -19.67
CA LEU A 888 14.38 22.70 -18.47
C LEU A 888 12.94 22.01 -18.54
N ALA A 889 12.77 21.17 -19.53
CA ALA A 889 11.85 20.08 -19.70
C ALA A 889 12.75 18.90 -20.11
N LEU A 890 14.09 18.95 -19.84
CA LEU A 890 15.08 17.87 -19.67
C LEU A 890 15.79 17.73 -18.27
N VAL A 891 15.80 18.67 -17.26
CA VAL A 891 16.23 18.79 -15.77
C VAL A 891 15.12 18.46 -14.37
N GLY A 892 13.85 18.76 -13.97
CA GLY A 892 12.58 18.00 -13.38
C GLY A 892 11.59 16.73 -13.78
N VAL A 893 11.29 16.04 -14.96
CA VAL A 893 11.04 14.56 -15.47
C VAL A 893 12.09 13.39 -15.14
N LEU A 894 13.41 13.25 -15.48
CA LEU A 894 14.60 12.40 -15.21
C LEU A 894 15.56 12.93 -14.14
N VAL A 895 15.31 14.16 -13.78
CA VAL A 895 15.40 14.85 -12.53
C VAL A 895 13.94 14.58 -12.09
N TYR A 896 12.56 14.26 -12.39
CA TYR A 896 11.30 13.50 -11.66
C TYR A 896 11.14 12.00 -11.30
N THR A 897 10.87 11.16 -12.29
CA THR A 897 11.54 9.90 -12.65
C THR A 897 12.65 9.40 -11.72
N GLY A 898 13.95 9.16 -11.93
CA GLY A 898 14.87 8.64 -10.84
C GLY A 898 14.46 8.45 -9.36
N SER A 899 14.45 9.62 -8.83
CA SER A 899 13.74 9.99 -7.67
C SER A 899 12.35 9.65 -7.33
N PHE A 900 11.37 9.51 -8.18
CA PHE A 900 10.25 8.79 -7.71
C PHE A 900 10.56 7.32 -7.38
N SER A 901 11.57 6.41 -7.92
CA SER A 901 12.10 4.70 -7.94
C SER A 901 12.33 3.36 -6.57
N LEU A 902 13.02 3.22 -5.22
CA LEU A 902 14.22 3.80 -4.16
C LEU A 902 13.67 3.88 -2.74
N GLY A 903 12.40 4.28 -2.63
CA GLY A 903 11.96 5.41 -1.81
C GLY A 903 10.58 6.09 -2.21
N MET A 904 9.96 6.08 -3.46
CA MET A 904 8.54 6.33 -3.91
C MET A 904 7.46 5.23 -4.15
N GLY A 905 7.73 4.04 -4.77
CA GLY A 905 6.83 2.90 -5.09
C GLY A 905 7.06 1.46 -4.79
N GLY A 906 8.26 1.19 -4.27
CA GLY A 906 8.82 -0.01 -3.64
C GLY A 906 8.21 0.04 -2.38
N ILE A 907 8.71 0.75 -1.25
CA ILE A 907 8.27 1.71 0.02
C ILE A 907 6.73 2.12 0.61
N PRO A 908 5.64 2.91 0.25
CA PRO A 908 4.24 2.83 0.71
C PRO A 908 3.41 1.56 1.07
N TRP A 909 3.85 0.45 0.50
CA TRP A 909 3.60 -0.99 0.33
C TRP A 909 4.40 -2.13 1.18
N VAL A 910 5.62 -2.19 1.54
CA VAL A 910 6.28 -2.79 2.71
C VAL A 910 6.44 -1.99 4.08
N ILE A 911 5.98 -0.72 4.80
CA ILE A 911 4.70 -0.18 5.99
C ILE A 911 2.96 -0.72 6.14
N MET A 912 1.83 -0.67 5.23
CA MET A 912 0.50 -1.53 4.84
C MET A 912 0.24 -3.11 5.11
N SER A 913 0.49 -4.18 4.33
CA SER A 913 1.29 -5.42 4.69
C SER A 913 1.48 -5.56 6.05
N GLU A 914 2.41 -4.72 6.32
CA GLU A 914 3.04 -5.03 7.40
C GLU A 914 2.20 -4.39 8.46
N ILE A 915 1.16 -3.42 8.38
CA ILE A 915 0.48 -2.28 9.26
C ILE A 915 -0.17 -2.37 10.66
N PHE A 916 -1.42 -2.73 11.03
CA PHE A 916 -2.58 -3.45 10.48
C PHE A 916 -2.71 -4.89 11.07
N PRO A 917 -3.36 -5.18 12.21
CA PRO A 917 -3.49 -6.51 12.85
C PRO A 917 -3.90 -7.67 11.89
N ILE A 918 -3.80 -8.98 12.15
CA ILE A 918 -4.17 -10.07 11.17
C ILE A 918 -5.70 -10.48 11.10
N ASN A 919 -6.58 -9.98 11.95
CA ASN A 919 -7.99 -10.46 12.00
C ASN A 919 -8.85 -9.87 10.94
N VAL A 920 -8.52 -8.66 10.81
CA VAL A 920 -8.14 -8.00 9.63
C VAL A 920 -6.68 -8.25 9.06
N LYS A 921 -5.86 -9.25 8.46
CA LYS A 921 -5.55 -9.97 7.06
C LYS A 921 -6.46 -9.95 5.89
N GLY A 922 -7.51 -10.69 5.96
CA GLY A 922 -8.03 -11.22 4.75
C GLY A 922 -8.55 -10.14 3.91
N SER A 923 -9.30 -9.34 4.52
CA SER A 923 -10.86 -6.89 4.24
C SER A 923 -10.35 -5.42 4.29
N ALA A 924 -9.86 -4.83 5.40
CA ALA A 924 -9.23 -3.50 5.43
C ALA A 924 -8.49 -3.17 4.25
N GLY A 925 -7.80 -4.11 3.79
CA GLY A 925 -7.11 -3.96 2.65
C GLY A 925 -7.87 -3.66 1.38
N SER A 926 -8.58 -4.41 0.58
CA SER A 926 -9.81 -4.28 -0.08
C SER A 926 -10.69 -3.22 0.51
N LEU A 927 -10.20 -2.59 1.57
CA LEU A 927 -10.30 -1.28 2.11
C LEU A 927 -9.29 -0.09 2.05
N VAL A 928 -8.11 0.14 1.45
CA VAL A 928 -6.91 -0.35 0.72
C VAL A 928 -6.97 -0.63 -0.76
N THR A 929 -7.88 -1.45 -1.33
CA THR A 929 -7.95 -2.04 -2.66
C THR A 929 -9.04 -1.94 -3.76
N LEU A 930 -10.30 -1.76 -3.52
CA LEU A 930 -11.20 -0.59 -3.58
C LEU A 930 -10.96 1.00 -3.24
N VAL A 931 -9.99 1.89 -2.54
CA VAL A 931 -8.62 2.89 -2.72
C VAL A 931 -7.87 3.71 -3.92
N SER A 932 -6.53 3.76 -3.97
CA SER A 932 -5.56 4.53 -4.88
C SER A 932 -5.51 4.77 -6.49
N TRP A 933 -5.81 4.02 -7.59
CA TRP A 933 -7.06 3.28 -8.06
C TRP A 933 -8.53 3.76 -7.91
N LEU A 934 -9.64 4.37 -7.47
CA LEU A 934 -10.45 5.06 -8.45
C LEU A 934 -9.60 6.20 -8.98
N CYS A 935 -8.65 6.75 -8.22
CA CYS A 935 -7.65 7.81 -8.25
C CYS A 935 -6.99 8.01 -9.52
N SER A 936 -6.08 7.10 -9.70
CA SER A 936 -5.54 6.97 -10.99
C SER A 936 -6.63 7.19 -12.10
N TRP A 937 -7.95 6.78 -12.01
CA TRP A 937 -9.24 6.96 -12.88
C TRP A 937 -9.63 8.35 -12.81
N ILE A 938 -9.65 9.00 -11.62
CA ILE A 938 -9.79 10.46 -11.64
C ILE A 938 -8.63 10.86 -12.60
N VAL A 939 -7.35 10.81 -12.24
CA VAL A 939 -6.41 11.82 -12.76
C VAL A 939 -6.53 11.87 -14.14
N SER A 940 -6.37 10.68 -14.62
CA SER A 940 -5.70 10.72 -15.78
C SER A 940 -6.82 10.86 -16.75
N TYR A 941 -8.11 10.49 -16.53
CA TYR A 941 -9.28 10.72 -17.38
C TYR A 941 -9.34 12.16 -17.72
N ALA A 942 -8.94 12.87 -16.69
CA ALA A 942 -8.76 14.23 -16.89
C ALA A 942 -7.65 14.48 -17.91
N PHE A 943 -6.39 14.11 -17.68
CA PHE A 943 -5.07 14.59 -18.13
C PHE A 943 -4.89 15.54 -19.22
N ASN A 944 -5.78 15.38 -20.11
CA ASN A 944 -5.73 16.03 -21.32
C ASN A 944 -6.64 17.20 -21.24
N PHE A 945 -7.69 17.20 -20.46
CA PHE A 945 -8.47 18.35 -20.10
C PHE A 945 -7.61 19.46 -19.35
N LEU A 946 -6.54 19.21 -18.51
CA LEU A 946 -5.68 20.30 -17.91
C LEU A 946 -4.55 20.52 -18.89
N MET A 947 -3.95 19.48 -19.46
CA MET A 947 -2.87 19.72 -20.41
C MET A 947 -3.39 20.40 -21.67
N SER A 948 -4.66 20.22 -22.03
CA SER A 948 -5.38 20.95 -23.08
C SER A 948 -5.74 22.36 -22.66
N TRP A 949 -5.64 22.67 -21.38
CA TRP A 949 -6.13 23.93 -20.83
C TRP A 949 -4.99 24.90 -20.60
N SER A 950 -4.10 24.44 -19.73
CA SER A 950 -2.91 25.15 -19.33
C SER A 950 -1.98 24.04 -18.94
N SER A 951 -1.01 23.68 -19.78
CA SER A 951 0.12 22.93 -19.30
C SER A 951 0.82 23.61 -18.13
N THR A 952 0.64 24.95 -18.00
CA THR A 952 1.06 25.84 -16.87
C THR A 952 0.20 25.74 -15.61
N GLY A 953 -0.95 25.22 -15.83
CA GLY A 953 -1.82 24.92 -14.80
C GLY A 953 -1.53 23.57 -14.34
N THR A 954 -1.73 22.70 -15.31
CA THR A 954 -1.45 21.35 -15.19
C THR A 954 -0.15 21.22 -14.60
N PHE A 955 0.92 22.09 -14.66
CA PHE A 955 2.24 21.87 -13.97
C PHE A 955 2.28 22.77 -12.67
N PHE A 956 1.21 22.91 -11.89
CA PHE A 956 1.35 23.24 -10.42
C PHE A 956 0.38 22.59 -9.39
N ILE A 957 -0.87 22.16 -9.65
CA ILE A 957 -1.70 21.20 -8.87
C ILE A 957 -1.02 19.85 -8.82
N PHE A 958 0.22 19.66 -9.17
CA PHE A 958 1.08 18.51 -8.98
C PHE A 958 2.24 18.80 -8.12
N SER A 959 2.46 20.04 -7.72
CA SER A 959 3.43 20.41 -6.77
C SER A 959 3.02 20.50 -5.31
N SER A 960 2.11 21.33 -4.89
CA SER A 960 1.44 21.53 -3.61
C SER A 960 0.41 20.69 -2.81
N ILE A 961 -0.33 19.60 -2.84
CA ILE A 961 -0.54 18.34 -3.51
C ILE A 961 0.60 17.29 -3.47
N CYS A 962 1.52 17.12 -4.47
CA CYS A 962 2.66 16.18 -4.44
C CYS A 962 3.16 16.46 -3.06
N GLY A 963 3.50 17.72 -3.06
CA GLY A 963 4.06 18.39 -2.06
C GLY A 963 2.92 18.61 -1.16
N PHE A 964 2.51 17.64 -0.27
CA PHE A 964 1.83 17.41 1.11
C PHE A 964 2.27 16.11 1.43
N THR A 965 2.37 15.25 0.43
CA THR A 965 3.41 14.31 0.57
C THR A 965 4.80 14.80 0.95
N ILE A 966 5.12 16.05 1.41
CA ILE A 966 6.14 16.78 2.48
C ILE A 966 5.22 16.50 3.60
N LEU A 967 4.24 17.24 4.33
CA LEU A 967 3.45 17.31 5.70
C LEU A 967 2.45 16.35 6.63
N PHE A 968 1.80 15.13 6.36
CA PHE A 968 1.80 13.59 6.75
C PHE A 968 2.63 11.98 6.81
N VAL A 969 3.59 10.77 6.36
CA VAL A 969 5.45 10.01 6.89
C VAL A 969 6.84 10.55 8.10
N ALA A 970 7.91 11.61 8.33
CA ALA A 970 8.37 12.97 9.40
C ALA A 970 7.93 13.96 10.92
N LYS A 971 6.78 14.24 11.87
CA LYS A 971 5.12 14.19 12.12
C LYS A 971 3.96 12.97 12.25
N LEU A 972 3.76 11.71 11.66
CA LEU A 972 3.00 10.35 11.84
C LEU A 972 3.47 8.81 11.59
N VAL A 973 4.41 8.28 10.80
CA VAL A 973 4.74 6.84 10.51
C VAL A 973 5.68 6.24 11.61
N PRO A 974 5.92 4.87 11.79
CA PRO A 974 6.81 4.03 12.74
C PRO A 974 7.77 2.95 12.29
N GLU A 975 8.84 2.60 13.08
CA GLU A 975 10.23 1.88 13.20
C GLU A 975 10.44 0.40 13.25
N THR A 976 10.33 -0.27 12.12
CA THR A 976 9.79 -1.55 11.76
C THR A 976 10.81 -2.35 11.04
N LYS A 977 11.78 -1.65 10.48
CA LYS A 977 13.14 -2.05 10.56
C LYS A 977 13.22 -2.80 11.86
N GLY A 978 13.36 -4.10 11.86
CA GLY A 978 13.90 -4.73 13.04
C GLY A 978 13.12 -4.75 14.32
N ARG A 979 11.90 -4.22 14.36
CA ARG A 979 11.01 -4.18 15.52
C ARG A 979 9.83 -5.11 15.25
N THR A 980 9.60 -6.40 15.64
CA THR A 980 8.59 -7.43 15.09
C THR A 980 7.19 -6.98 14.71
N LEU A 981 6.20 -7.85 14.42
CA LEU A 981 4.74 -7.60 14.42
C LEU A 981 3.92 -7.54 15.78
N GLU A 982 4.49 -7.62 17.05
CA GLU A 982 3.95 -7.06 18.36
C GLU A 982 4.96 -6.65 19.79
N GLU A 983 5.99 -5.64 20.21
CA GLU A 983 6.48 -4.00 20.40
C GLU A 983 6.46 -2.51 19.59
N VAL A 984 5.84 -1.85 18.56
CA VAL A 984 4.83 -1.93 17.43
C VAL A 984 3.29 -1.57 17.61
N GLN A 985 2.16 -2.32 17.83
CA GLN A 985 0.77 -1.76 17.93
C GLN A 985 0.44 -1.72 19.40
N ALA A 986 1.27 -2.26 20.29
CA ALA A 986 1.66 -1.50 21.47
C ALA A 986 2.50 -0.22 21.28
N SER A 987 2.92 0.02 20.04
CA SER A 987 3.25 1.32 19.53
C SER A 987 2.10 1.99 18.81
N LEU A 988 1.26 1.38 17.96
CA LEU A 988 0.03 1.76 17.17
C LEU A 988 -1.34 1.88 17.92
N ASN A 989 -1.48 1.32 19.16
CA ASN A 989 -2.58 1.22 20.26
C ASN A 989 -2.72 1.93 21.90
N PRO A 990 -2.31 3.12 22.64
CA PRO A 990 -1.73 3.19 24.05
C PRO A 990 -2.74 3.11 25.14
N TYR A 991 -3.95 3.00 24.63
CA TYR A 991 -5.13 3.30 25.30
C TYR A 991 -5.62 1.94 25.89
N SER A 992 -5.18 0.72 25.45
CA SER A 992 -5.55 -0.60 26.06
C SER A 992 -4.44 -1.24 26.84
N THR A 993 -3.20 -0.74 26.73
CA THR A 993 -2.29 -0.84 27.88
C THR A 993 -2.84 -0.10 29.14
N LYS A 994 -4.14 0.26 29.15
CA LYS A 994 -5.01 0.68 30.26
C LYS A 994 -6.46 0.16 30.15
N ARG A 995 -6.71 -1.10 29.78
CA ARG A 995 -7.94 -1.80 30.24
C ARG A 995 -7.62 -3.15 30.86
#